data_AF-A0A914ALM9-F1
#
_entry.id   AF-A0A914ALM9-F1
#
_cell.length_a   1.000
_cell.length_b   1.000
_cell.length_c   1.000
_cell.angle_alpha   90.00
_cell.angle_beta   90.00
_cell.angle_gamma   90.00
#
_symmetry.space_group_name_H-M   'P 1'
#
loop_
_entity.id
_entity.type
_entity.pdbx_description
1 polymer ?
#
loop_
_entity_poly.entity_id
_entity_poly.type
_entity_poly.pdbx_seq_one_letter_code
_entity_poly.pdbx_strand_id
1 'polypeptide(L)'
;MGTTCSFGSTAVKHQDEEVVRWRGHVLYGNGLDGSSPTPSHKSARQRQLSADIRAMYTRDNAVSLTLLHFNDVYNVEPRDWEPVGGAARFATIVKGFLPENPLVFFSGDALNPSIMSSVTRGRHMVPILNALKVNTAVYGNHDFDFGVDELEDIVRDTNFPWMISNVIDNFTGQQLADGLVTRTVTCQGKKIGLMGLVEEEWLVTLATIDRENLTYLDFVEQGKKLAQELKQQGADYVIALTHMRMPNDVRLADNVDDVDLILGGHDHDYELMERNGKFIVKSGTDFRTLSQLQLTFSDFGQTRVKVERIDVTSEVLEDAEVKEIITNYKKILGTELEGTLGNIEVDLDARFASIRTQETNLGNFVTDIMLASTNADVALLNSGTFRSDMIHPAGWFKKKDLTCLLPMVDSLVVLQLTGIQLWQALENGVSQHPKKDGRFPQVGGMKFGFNPEASPGCRVDPYSISVGGQPVSPSKIYRLCTKDYIAQGKDGYDVLRACKHLSSREEGPILSTIVQNHFMSIHIVKGLKPCRSGHRQSLISLNRRHSLMRQASLDLAERAQCTISPTVEGRIFHLTQEERHHLTDRQSQFILDYKEELEIQLTDNNNTPLHYAAKSYPHTLTTPIPEVVVSSDMFSGSHGNEDDDDDIASPSSSFVAIYDDDEMRCMWTAVQQDDVTEVQRLHQEQYVNLSFMYEQTSALHVAAEHDALRVAEYLLQEAKMDPDVRDAKCKNTPLMVAAIKGNLEMAELLIHNSASLDTVNQEGKCPKECLPESCSSQLMSLLTVQGNVEDNQTTRKNGAML
;
A
#
# COMPACT_ATOMS: atom_id res chain seq x y z
N MET A 1 55.53 45.67 -61.81
CA MET A 1 54.63 45.75 -60.64
C MET A 1 53.79 44.49 -60.63
N GLY A 2 53.95 43.50 -59.76
CA GLY A 2 54.93 43.20 -58.70
C GLY A 2 54.54 41.83 -58.12
N THR A 3 55.37 40.77 -58.20
CA THR A 3 56.47 40.36 -57.29
C THR A 3 55.99 39.90 -55.90
N THR A 4 56.36 38.78 -55.28
CA THR A 4 57.13 37.53 -55.60
C THR A 4 57.31 36.74 -54.28
N CYS A 5 57.49 35.41 -54.36
CA CYS A 5 58.42 34.57 -53.57
C CYS A 5 58.17 34.33 -52.05
N SER A 6 58.63 33.27 -51.36
CA SER A 6 59.11 31.88 -51.62
C SER A 6 59.68 31.31 -50.30
N PHE A 7 59.92 29.98 -50.25
CA PHE A 7 60.72 29.19 -49.26
C PHE A 7 60.16 29.05 -47.82
N GLY A 8 60.30 27.93 -47.10
CA GLY A 8 61.04 26.69 -47.26
C GLY A 8 61.61 26.22 -45.90
N SER A 9 61.65 24.89 -45.68
CA SER A 9 62.47 24.17 -44.67
C SER A 9 61.98 24.21 -43.20
N THR A 10 62.13 23.20 -42.32
CA THR A 10 62.63 21.81 -42.34
C THR A 10 62.36 21.17 -40.97
N ALA A 11 62.13 19.84 -40.95
CA ALA A 11 62.55 18.80 -39.96
C ALA A 11 62.41 19.08 -38.45
N VAL A 12 61.93 18.13 -37.61
CA VAL A 12 62.68 16.95 -37.16
C VAL A 12 61.78 15.97 -36.37
N LYS A 13 61.85 14.68 -36.76
CA LYS A 13 61.65 13.39 -36.02
C LYS A 13 60.31 13.09 -35.34
N HIS A 14 59.51 12.25 -36.00
CA HIS A 14 58.81 11.14 -35.33
C HIS A 14 59.82 10.00 -35.12
N GLN A 15 59.99 9.57 -33.87
CA GLN A 15 60.59 8.29 -33.50
C GLN A 15 59.47 7.30 -33.17
N ASP A 16 59.44 6.23 -33.96
CA ASP A 16 59.07 4.86 -33.63
C ASP A 16 58.06 4.62 -32.49
N GLU A 17 56.81 4.41 -32.87
CA GLU A 17 55.84 3.65 -32.09
C GLU A 17 56.21 2.16 -32.14
N GLU A 18 56.74 1.62 -31.04
CA GLU A 18 56.83 0.18 -30.85
C GLU A 18 55.43 -0.40 -30.59
N VAL A 19 54.83 -0.93 -31.65
CA VAL A 19 53.64 -1.77 -31.61
C VAL A 19 54.00 -3.10 -30.94
N VAL A 20 53.72 -3.23 -29.64
CA VAL A 20 53.77 -4.54 -28.95
C VAL A 20 52.51 -5.33 -29.31
N ARG A 21 52.61 -6.14 -30.36
CA ARG A 21 51.66 -7.22 -30.66
C ARG A 21 51.81 -8.33 -29.63
N TRP A 22 50.81 -8.52 -28.78
CA TRP A 22 50.64 -9.75 -28.01
C TRP A 22 50.21 -10.89 -28.95
N ARG A 23 51.10 -11.87 -29.17
CA ARG A 23 50.73 -13.18 -29.71
C ARG A 23 50.77 -14.20 -28.57
N GLY A 24 49.59 -14.63 -28.16
CA GLY A 24 49.43 -15.82 -27.33
C GLY A 24 49.94 -17.05 -28.07
N HIS A 25 50.85 -17.77 -27.44
CA HIS A 25 51.11 -19.17 -27.76
C HIS A 25 51.30 -19.92 -26.45
N VAL A 26 50.32 -20.76 -26.16
CA VAL A 26 50.38 -21.85 -25.17
C VAL A 26 51.16 -23.00 -25.82
N LEU A 27 52.25 -23.45 -25.21
CA LEU A 27 52.81 -24.80 -25.42
C LEU A 27 53.39 -25.37 -24.12
N TYR A 28 53.16 -26.68 -23.99
CA TYR A 28 53.29 -27.58 -22.84
C TYR A 28 54.71 -27.81 -22.30
N GLY A 29 54.79 -28.25 -21.02
CA GLY A 29 55.94 -28.98 -20.48
C GLY A 29 55.69 -29.57 -19.09
N ASN A 30 55.37 -30.87 -19.02
CA ASN A 30 55.50 -31.69 -17.81
C ASN A 30 56.98 -32.01 -17.55
N GLY A 31 57.42 -31.93 -16.30
CA GLY A 31 58.74 -32.42 -15.87
C GLY A 31 59.04 -32.11 -14.40
N LEU A 32 58.98 -33.14 -13.57
CA LEU A 32 59.51 -33.18 -12.20
C LEU A 32 61.04 -32.99 -12.25
N ASP A 33 61.60 -32.16 -11.37
CA ASP A 33 62.78 -32.51 -10.55
C ASP A 33 63.14 -31.37 -9.58
N GLY A 34 63.41 -31.76 -8.34
CA GLY A 34 63.76 -30.87 -7.25
C GLY A 34 65.20 -30.35 -7.36
N SER A 35 65.34 -29.03 -7.28
CA SER A 35 66.48 -28.38 -6.61
C SER A 35 66.14 -26.91 -6.37
N SER A 36 66.29 -26.49 -5.12
CA SER A 36 66.05 -25.12 -4.67
C SER A 36 67.13 -24.18 -5.23
N PRO A 37 66.79 -23.11 -5.98
CA PRO A 37 67.73 -22.03 -6.23
C PRO A 37 67.56 -20.95 -5.17
N THR A 38 68.65 -20.59 -4.51
CA THR A 38 68.76 -19.43 -3.63
C THR A 38 68.26 -18.15 -4.32
N PRO A 39 67.58 -17.23 -3.60
CA PRO A 39 67.00 -16.06 -4.21
C PRO A 39 68.11 -15.08 -4.60
N SER A 40 68.42 -15.00 -5.90
CA SER A 40 69.34 -13.97 -6.41
C SER A 40 68.74 -12.57 -6.19
N HIS A 41 69.61 -11.61 -5.85
CA HIS A 41 69.29 -10.19 -5.67
C HIS A 41 68.53 -9.53 -6.84
N LYS A 42 68.44 -10.19 -8.01
CA LYS A 42 67.61 -9.74 -9.14
C LYS A 42 66.11 -9.89 -8.89
N SER A 43 65.68 -10.85 -8.05
CA SER A 43 64.26 -11.08 -7.74
C SER A 43 63.66 -10.00 -6.84
N ALA A 44 64.44 -9.43 -5.92
CA ALA A 44 63.99 -8.35 -5.04
C ALA A 44 63.78 -7.05 -5.82
N ARG A 45 64.70 -6.71 -6.74
CA ARG A 45 64.59 -5.51 -7.58
C ARG A 45 63.46 -5.62 -8.59
N GLN A 46 63.18 -6.83 -9.09
CA GLN A 46 62.09 -7.07 -10.02
C GLN A 46 60.73 -7.13 -9.30
N ARG A 47 60.67 -7.67 -8.08
CA ARG A 47 59.50 -7.59 -7.18
C ARG A 47 59.22 -6.16 -6.75
N GLN A 48 60.27 -5.41 -6.38
CA GLN A 48 60.19 -4.00 -6.04
C GLN A 48 59.75 -3.19 -7.26
N LEU A 49 60.30 -3.42 -8.46
CA LEU A 49 59.86 -2.75 -9.68
C LEU A 49 58.40 -3.10 -10.03
N SER A 50 57.96 -4.36 -9.85
CA SER A 50 56.54 -4.72 -10.04
C SER A 50 55.62 -4.21 -8.93
N ALA A 51 56.13 -4.02 -7.71
CA ALA A 51 55.41 -3.41 -6.60
C ALA A 51 55.37 -1.89 -6.73
N ASP A 52 56.40 -1.26 -7.30
CA ASP A 52 56.53 0.16 -7.59
C ASP A 52 55.74 0.51 -8.86
N ILE A 53 55.69 -0.39 -9.86
CA ILE A 53 54.78 -0.29 -11.01
C ILE A 53 53.33 -0.48 -10.53
N ARG A 54 53.03 -1.49 -9.69
CA ARG A 54 51.71 -1.57 -9.03
C ARG A 54 51.43 -0.31 -8.21
N ALA A 55 52.39 0.23 -7.46
CA ALA A 55 52.24 1.44 -6.65
C ALA A 55 52.05 2.71 -7.50
N MET A 56 52.68 2.77 -8.66
CA MET A 56 52.53 3.86 -9.65
C MET A 56 51.18 3.77 -10.38
N TYR A 57 50.63 2.55 -10.58
CA TYR A 57 49.28 2.30 -11.09
C TYR A 57 48.20 2.27 -10.00
N THR A 58 48.56 2.27 -8.70
CA THR A 58 47.63 2.41 -7.56
C THR A 58 47.66 3.81 -6.95
N ARG A 59 48.06 4.84 -7.72
CA ARG A 59 47.39 6.12 -7.53
C ARG A 59 46.00 5.92 -8.13
N ASP A 60 45.09 5.38 -7.33
CA ASP A 60 43.66 5.34 -7.64
C ASP A 60 43.25 6.78 -7.97
N ASN A 61 43.15 7.12 -9.26
CA ASN A 61 42.44 8.31 -9.71
C ASN A 61 40.94 8.03 -9.62
N ALA A 62 40.49 7.51 -8.47
CA ALA A 62 39.10 7.17 -8.24
C ALA A 62 38.33 8.46 -7.99
N VAL A 63 37.38 8.76 -8.88
CA VAL A 63 36.45 9.88 -8.70
C VAL A 63 35.28 9.37 -7.87
N SER A 64 34.94 10.08 -6.78
CA SER A 64 33.84 9.69 -5.89
C SER A 64 32.76 10.76 -5.84
N LEU A 65 31.53 10.41 -6.20
CA LEU A 65 30.36 11.27 -6.15
C LEU A 65 29.48 10.90 -4.96
N THR A 66 28.96 11.90 -4.27
CA THR A 66 27.93 11.73 -3.22
C THR A 66 26.56 12.03 -3.83
N LEU A 67 25.62 11.10 -3.72
CA LEU A 67 24.21 11.31 -4.06
C LEU A 67 23.36 11.22 -2.80
N LEU A 68 22.32 12.02 -2.74
CA LEU A 68 21.30 11.98 -1.70
C LEU A 68 19.95 11.68 -2.37
N HIS A 69 19.19 10.74 -1.82
CA HIS A 69 17.91 10.33 -2.39
C HIS A 69 16.80 10.29 -1.34
N PHE A 70 15.64 10.83 -1.69
CA PHE A 70 14.39 10.73 -0.93
C PHE A 70 13.16 10.70 -1.83
N ASN A 71 12.00 10.32 -1.28
CA ASN A 71 10.73 10.11 -1.98
C ASN A 71 9.55 10.27 -0.99
N ASP A 72 8.34 10.46 -1.51
CA ASP A 72 7.07 10.37 -0.77
C ASP A 72 7.03 11.22 0.51
N VAL A 73 7.05 12.55 0.34
CA VAL A 73 7.17 13.52 1.43
C VAL A 73 5.91 14.36 1.62
N TYR A 74 5.00 13.87 2.45
CA TYR A 74 3.67 14.48 2.62
C TYR A 74 3.62 15.43 3.82
N ASN A 75 4.12 14.96 4.96
CA ASN A 75 4.05 15.67 6.24
C ASN A 75 5.36 16.39 6.52
N VAL A 76 5.27 17.72 6.64
CA VAL A 76 6.44 18.57 6.96
C VAL A 76 6.79 18.59 8.45
N GLU A 77 5.85 18.18 9.30
CA GLU A 77 5.99 18.14 10.75
C GLU A 77 6.58 16.79 11.20
N PRO A 78 7.34 16.77 12.31
CA PRO A 78 7.78 15.53 12.92
C PRO A 78 6.60 14.78 13.55
N ARG A 79 6.74 13.46 13.67
CA ARG A 79 5.85 12.60 14.48
C ARG A 79 6.37 12.40 15.90
N ASP A 80 5.57 11.79 16.76
CA ASP A 80 5.88 11.63 18.19
C ASP A 80 6.81 10.45 18.53
N TRP A 81 7.25 9.66 17.53
CA TRP A 81 8.12 8.50 17.73
C TRP A 81 9.21 8.37 16.66
N GLU A 82 10.32 7.69 17.00
CA GLU A 82 11.49 7.58 16.13
C GLU A 82 11.30 6.64 14.93
N PRO A 83 11.96 6.88 13.78
CA PRO A 83 12.55 8.18 13.39
C PRO A 83 11.47 9.27 13.31
N VAL A 84 11.67 10.42 13.97
CA VAL A 84 10.64 11.47 14.05
C VAL A 84 10.40 12.19 12.72
N GLY A 85 11.39 12.23 11.82
CA GLY A 85 11.28 12.92 10.54
C GLY A 85 11.17 14.44 10.68
N GLY A 86 10.35 15.04 9.80
CA GLY A 86 10.10 16.47 9.73
C GLY A 86 11.10 17.22 8.83
N ALA A 87 10.56 18.06 7.95
CA ALA A 87 11.32 18.71 6.90
C ALA A 87 12.46 19.60 7.43
N ALA A 88 12.30 20.23 8.61
CA ALA A 88 13.34 21.08 9.19
C ALA A 88 14.57 20.29 9.67
N ARG A 89 14.39 19.10 10.27
CA ARG A 89 15.52 18.24 10.67
C ARG A 89 16.17 17.60 9.47
N PHE A 90 15.35 17.14 8.53
CA PHE A 90 15.81 16.58 7.28
C PHE A 90 16.68 17.58 6.50
N ALA A 91 16.26 18.85 6.46
CA ALA A 91 17.05 19.91 5.85
C ALA A 91 18.41 20.11 6.51
N THR A 92 18.53 19.98 7.83
CA THR A 92 19.83 20.02 8.52
C THR A 92 20.76 18.92 8.02
N ILE A 93 20.26 17.70 7.88
CA ILE A 93 21.03 16.55 7.38
C ILE A 93 21.50 16.82 5.96
N VAL A 94 20.58 17.14 5.04
CA VAL A 94 20.90 17.42 3.63
C VAL A 94 21.91 18.57 3.51
N LYS A 95 21.69 19.66 4.27
CA LYS A 95 22.61 20.82 4.30
C LYS A 95 24.00 20.46 4.82
N GLY A 96 24.10 19.49 5.71
CA GLY A 96 25.37 18.95 6.22
C GLY A 96 26.25 18.33 5.14
N PHE A 97 25.66 17.79 4.06
CA PHE A 97 26.39 17.21 2.93
C PHE A 97 26.73 18.22 1.84
N LEU A 98 26.13 19.42 1.82
CA LEU A 98 26.38 20.42 0.77
C LEU A 98 27.85 20.79 0.54
N PRO A 99 28.76 20.78 1.55
CA PRO A 99 30.19 20.97 1.32
C PRO A 99 30.84 19.94 0.38
N GLU A 100 30.25 18.76 0.22
CA GLU A 100 30.71 17.71 -0.71
C GLU A 100 30.18 17.90 -2.15
N ASN A 101 29.36 18.93 -2.39
CA ASN A 101 28.66 19.17 -3.65
C ASN A 101 27.85 17.92 -4.13
N PRO A 102 26.93 17.41 -3.30
CA PRO A 102 26.17 16.20 -3.60
C PRO A 102 25.14 16.45 -4.71
N LEU A 103 24.73 15.38 -5.39
CA LEU A 103 23.54 15.40 -6.24
C LEU A 103 22.33 14.89 -5.42
N VAL A 104 21.34 15.75 -5.23
CA VAL A 104 20.12 15.47 -4.48
C VAL A 104 19.00 15.10 -5.47
N PHE A 105 18.48 13.88 -5.37
CA PHE A 105 17.41 13.36 -6.22
C PHE A 105 16.15 13.12 -5.41
N PHE A 106 15.01 13.43 -6.02
CA PHE A 106 13.70 13.29 -5.40
C PHE A 106 12.76 12.46 -6.27
N SER A 107 12.23 11.37 -5.72
CA SER A 107 11.37 10.45 -6.48
C SER A 107 9.88 10.66 -6.24
N GLY A 108 9.43 11.90 -6.38
CA GLY A 108 8.01 12.28 -6.48
C GLY A 108 7.21 12.22 -5.19
N ASP A 109 5.96 12.65 -5.29
CA ASP A 109 4.96 12.67 -4.23
C ASP A 109 5.29 13.63 -3.09
N ALA A 110 5.17 14.93 -3.39
CA ALA A 110 5.41 16.00 -2.42
C ALA A 110 4.16 16.82 -2.11
N LEU A 111 3.18 16.82 -3.01
CA LEU A 111 2.15 17.86 -3.01
C LEU A 111 0.88 17.48 -2.24
N ASN A 112 0.57 16.19 -2.07
CA ASN A 112 -0.61 15.67 -1.35
C ASN A 112 -0.26 14.28 -0.80
N PRO A 113 -0.83 13.73 0.31
CA PRO A 113 -2.04 14.13 1.03
C PRO A 113 -1.84 14.57 2.50
N SER A 114 -1.36 15.79 2.73
CA SER A 114 -1.31 16.37 4.09
C SER A 114 -2.46 17.35 4.38
N ILE A 115 -2.67 17.66 5.65
CA ILE A 115 -3.61 18.73 6.04
C ILE A 115 -3.14 20.07 5.45
N MET A 116 -1.83 20.31 5.47
CA MET A 116 -1.23 21.52 4.90
C MET A 116 -1.44 21.57 3.39
N SER A 117 -1.27 20.46 2.67
CA SER A 117 -1.56 20.42 1.23
C SER A 117 -3.02 20.66 0.92
N SER A 118 -3.95 20.12 1.72
CA SER A 118 -5.38 20.30 1.51
C SER A 118 -5.80 21.77 1.55
N VAL A 119 -5.11 22.60 2.34
CA VAL A 119 -5.38 24.05 2.45
C VAL A 119 -4.61 24.87 1.43
N THR A 120 -3.31 24.56 1.25
CA THR A 120 -2.37 25.32 0.43
C THR A 120 -2.27 24.83 -1.03
N ARG A 121 -2.94 23.73 -1.35
CA ARG A 121 -2.86 23.01 -2.64
C ARG A 121 -1.42 22.67 -3.02
N GLY A 122 -0.64 22.14 -2.08
CA GLY A 122 0.76 21.73 -2.27
C GLY A 122 1.80 22.87 -2.27
N ARG A 123 1.42 24.14 -2.41
CA ARG A 123 2.36 25.28 -2.54
C ARG A 123 3.34 25.46 -1.37
N HIS A 124 2.98 24.99 -0.18
CA HIS A 124 3.86 25.02 0.99
C HIS A 124 5.17 24.24 0.80
N MET A 125 5.18 23.25 -0.10
CA MET A 125 6.32 22.37 -0.31
C MET A 125 7.42 23.00 -1.17
N VAL A 126 7.06 23.96 -2.05
CA VAL A 126 8.01 24.64 -2.95
C VAL A 126 9.22 25.24 -2.23
N PRO A 127 9.07 26.12 -1.21
CA PRO A 127 10.23 26.69 -0.53
C PRO A 127 11.05 25.65 0.25
N ILE A 128 10.42 24.57 0.71
CA ILE A 128 11.09 23.48 1.42
C ILE A 128 12.00 22.72 0.43
N LEU A 129 11.46 22.24 -0.69
CA LEU A 129 12.24 21.53 -1.71
C LEU A 129 13.37 22.40 -2.29
N ASN A 130 13.11 23.71 -2.49
CA ASN A 130 14.12 24.66 -2.93
C ASN A 130 15.27 24.84 -1.91
N ALA A 131 14.98 24.72 -0.60
CA ALA A 131 15.97 24.78 0.47
C ALA A 131 16.82 23.51 0.54
N LEU A 132 16.28 22.36 0.12
CA LEU A 132 16.99 21.07 0.04
C LEU A 132 17.96 20.96 -1.14
N LYS A 133 17.98 21.94 -2.05
CA LYS A 133 18.85 21.95 -3.24
C LYS A 133 18.70 20.70 -4.11
N VAL A 134 17.46 20.23 -4.28
CA VAL A 134 17.12 19.14 -5.21
C VAL A 134 17.71 19.46 -6.59
N ASN A 135 18.37 18.50 -7.21
CA ASN A 135 18.95 18.64 -8.54
C ASN A 135 17.93 18.27 -9.63
N THR A 136 17.14 17.22 -9.41
CA THR A 136 16.15 16.69 -10.35
C THR A 136 15.12 15.85 -9.60
N ALA A 137 13.86 15.97 -10.00
CA ALA A 137 12.77 15.15 -9.48
C ALA A 137 12.07 14.36 -10.61
N VAL A 138 11.42 13.25 -10.27
CA VAL A 138 10.37 12.62 -11.11
C VAL A 138 9.01 12.92 -10.49
N TYR A 139 7.97 13.04 -11.32
CA TYR A 139 6.60 13.19 -10.80
C TYR A 139 6.09 11.88 -10.18
N GLY A 140 5.37 11.99 -9.07
CA GLY A 140 4.53 10.92 -8.53
C GLY A 140 3.05 11.15 -8.79
N ASN A 141 2.20 10.19 -8.40
CA ASN A 141 0.76 10.26 -8.64
C ASN A 141 0.10 11.41 -7.87
N HIS A 142 0.49 11.62 -6.62
CA HIS A 142 -0.13 12.64 -5.77
C HIS A 142 0.31 14.07 -6.11
N ASP A 143 1.32 14.24 -6.96
CA ASP A 143 1.67 15.55 -7.50
C ASP A 143 0.58 16.09 -8.46
N PHE A 144 -0.24 15.22 -9.05
CA PHE A 144 -1.33 15.58 -9.98
C PHE A 144 -2.69 15.82 -9.30
N ASP A 145 -2.80 15.58 -7.99
CA ASP A 145 -4.06 15.60 -7.25
C ASP A 145 -4.80 16.94 -7.34
N PHE A 146 -4.08 18.07 -7.43
CA PHE A 146 -4.68 19.40 -7.56
C PHE A 146 -4.89 19.86 -9.01
N GLY A 147 -4.56 19.00 -9.99
CA GLY A 147 -4.68 19.23 -11.43
C GLY A 147 -3.39 19.71 -12.09
N VAL A 148 -3.24 19.37 -13.38
CA VAL A 148 -2.03 19.62 -14.18
C VAL A 148 -1.64 21.11 -14.20
N ASP A 149 -2.60 22.03 -14.39
CA ASP A 149 -2.31 23.47 -14.41
C ASP A 149 -1.71 23.99 -13.09
N GLU A 150 -2.16 23.45 -11.95
CA GLU A 150 -1.62 23.85 -10.64
C GLU A 150 -0.24 23.24 -10.43
N LEU A 151 -0.02 22.00 -10.87
CA LEU A 151 1.28 21.34 -10.84
C LEU A 151 2.31 22.12 -11.69
N GLU A 152 1.97 22.52 -12.92
CA GLU A 152 2.82 23.35 -13.77
C GLU A 152 3.20 24.68 -13.09
N ASP A 153 2.26 25.31 -12.39
CA ASP A 153 2.51 26.55 -11.66
C ASP A 153 3.46 26.33 -10.48
N ILE A 154 3.28 25.23 -9.73
CA ILE A 154 4.18 24.82 -8.63
C ILE A 154 5.58 24.50 -9.14
N VAL A 155 5.68 23.73 -10.22
CA VAL A 155 6.96 23.33 -10.83
C VAL A 155 7.74 24.55 -11.30
N ARG A 156 7.06 25.57 -11.85
CA ARG A 156 7.69 26.83 -12.25
C ARG A 156 8.31 27.60 -11.08
N ASP A 157 7.77 27.44 -9.89
CA ASP A 157 8.28 28.06 -8.67
C ASP A 157 9.39 27.22 -7.98
N THR A 158 9.65 25.99 -8.44
CA THR A 158 10.80 25.18 -8.02
C THR A 158 12.08 25.57 -8.78
N ASN A 159 13.24 25.41 -8.14
CA ASN A 159 14.55 25.76 -8.73
C ASN A 159 15.24 24.59 -9.44
N PHE A 160 14.52 23.50 -9.65
CA PHE A 160 14.99 22.26 -10.26
C PHE A 160 13.93 21.70 -11.22
N PRO A 161 14.34 20.94 -12.24
CA PRO A 161 13.39 20.35 -13.17
C PRO A 161 12.75 19.08 -12.61
N TRP A 162 11.56 18.81 -13.12
CA TRP A 162 10.82 17.58 -12.91
C TRP A 162 10.79 16.76 -14.21
N MET A 163 10.66 15.44 -14.08
CA MET A 163 10.76 14.48 -15.18
C MET A 163 9.54 13.57 -15.24
N ILE A 164 9.12 13.24 -16.47
CA ILE A 164 8.25 12.11 -16.79
C ILE A 164 8.49 11.74 -18.25
N SER A 165 9.18 10.64 -18.47
CA SER A 165 9.78 10.30 -19.76
C SER A 165 8.90 9.39 -20.60
N ASN A 166 7.88 8.78 -20.00
CA ASN A 166 7.08 7.72 -20.60
C ASN A 166 5.57 7.98 -20.59
N VAL A 167 5.15 9.22 -20.32
CA VAL A 167 3.74 9.65 -20.42
C VAL A 167 3.64 10.88 -21.30
N ILE A 168 2.89 10.76 -22.39
CA ILE A 168 2.65 11.84 -23.35
C ILE A 168 1.22 12.35 -23.16
N ASP A 169 1.08 13.66 -23.07
CA ASP A 169 -0.21 14.33 -23.07
C ASP A 169 -0.72 14.47 -24.51
N ASN A 170 -1.88 13.89 -24.81
CA ASN A 170 -2.45 13.90 -26.15
C ASN A 170 -2.97 15.29 -26.57
N PHE A 171 -3.18 16.22 -25.63
CA PHE A 171 -3.56 17.60 -25.97
C PHE A 171 -2.38 18.39 -26.54
N THR A 172 -1.18 18.21 -25.97
CA THR A 172 0.02 18.98 -26.34
C THR A 172 0.96 18.22 -27.28
N GLY A 173 0.88 16.88 -27.28
CA GLY A 173 1.85 15.99 -27.93
C GLY A 173 3.23 16.00 -27.27
N GLN A 174 3.35 16.58 -26.07
CA GLN A 174 4.57 16.63 -25.27
C GLN A 174 4.40 15.77 -24.01
N GLN A 175 5.45 15.68 -23.19
CA GLN A 175 5.38 15.01 -21.90
C GLN A 175 4.38 15.69 -20.98
N LEU A 176 3.69 14.88 -20.17
CA LEU A 176 2.68 15.36 -19.24
C LEU A 176 3.27 16.42 -18.28
N ALA A 177 2.52 17.50 -18.03
CA ALA A 177 2.89 18.61 -17.16
C ALA A 177 4.25 19.26 -17.47
N ASP A 178 4.62 19.33 -18.76
CA ASP A 178 5.91 19.87 -19.23
C ASP A 178 7.15 19.15 -18.65
N GLY A 179 7.00 17.90 -18.21
CA GLY A 179 8.10 17.14 -17.62
C GLY A 179 9.23 16.84 -18.61
N LEU A 180 10.47 16.87 -18.14
CA LEU A 180 11.61 16.55 -18.99
C LEU A 180 11.69 15.05 -19.31
N VAL A 181 12.04 14.73 -20.56
CA VAL A 181 12.29 13.35 -21.00
C VAL A 181 13.62 12.81 -20.46
N THR A 182 14.71 13.57 -20.62
CA THR A 182 16.04 13.17 -20.16
C THR A 182 16.81 14.38 -19.68
N ARG A 183 17.78 14.18 -18.79
CA ARG A 183 18.71 15.23 -18.36
C ARG A 183 20.10 14.65 -18.16
N THR A 184 21.14 15.44 -18.44
CA THR A 184 22.52 15.08 -18.10
C THR A 184 23.09 16.08 -17.11
N VAL A 185 23.74 15.60 -16.06
CA VAL A 185 24.41 16.43 -15.03
C VAL A 185 25.87 16.03 -14.95
N THR A 186 26.78 17.00 -15.04
CA THR A 186 28.21 16.74 -14.87
C THR A 186 28.64 17.09 -13.46
N CYS A 187 29.18 16.13 -12.71
CA CYS A 187 29.71 16.32 -11.36
C CYS A 187 31.12 15.70 -11.27
N GLN A 188 32.09 16.46 -10.74
CA GLN A 188 33.50 16.06 -10.63
C GLN A 188 34.10 15.44 -11.92
N GLY A 189 33.69 15.95 -13.09
CA GLY A 189 34.17 15.47 -14.39
C GLY A 189 33.49 14.19 -14.90
N LYS A 190 32.51 13.64 -14.16
CA LYS A 190 31.66 12.51 -14.59
C LYS A 190 30.30 13.01 -15.02
N LYS A 191 29.78 12.48 -16.13
CA LYS A 191 28.48 12.83 -16.72
C LYS A 191 27.44 11.79 -16.34
N ILE A 192 26.44 12.20 -15.56
CA ILE A 192 25.34 11.36 -15.12
C ILE A 192 24.13 11.62 -16.01
N GLY A 193 23.62 10.58 -16.66
CA GLY A 193 22.38 10.60 -17.43
C GLY A 193 21.18 10.26 -16.54
N LEU A 194 20.08 10.97 -16.70
CA LEU A 194 18.86 10.84 -15.91
C LEU A 194 17.65 10.65 -16.82
N MET A 195 16.73 9.79 -16.39
CA MET A 195 15.37 9.64 -16.93
C MET A 195 14.37 9.52 -15.78
N GLY A 196 13.11 9.89 -16.01
CA GLY A 196 12.01 9.77 -15.06
C GLY A 196 10.96 8.79 -15.55
N LEU A 197 10.73 7.66 -14.88
CA LEU A 197 9.79 6.63 -15.35
C LEU A 197 8.68 6.39 -14.32
N VAL A 198 7.47 6.19 -14.82
CA VAL A 198 6.30 5.93 -14.00
C VAL A 198 5.53 4.71 -14.49
N GLU A 199 4.73 4.10 -13.62
CA GLU A 199 3.92 2.93 -13.96
C GLU A 199 2.55 3.34 -14.51
N GLU A 200 1.89 2.44 -15.23
CA GLU A 200 0.61 2.74 -15.88
C GLU A 200 -0.54 2.77 -14.88
N GLU A 201 -0.41 1.96 -13.84
CA GLU A 201 -1.44 1.60 -12.88
C GLU A 201 -1.95 2.81 -12.09
N TRP A 202 -1.11 3.76 -11.72
CA TRP A 202 -1.60 4.96 -11.03
C TRP A 202 -2.16 6.02 -12.00
N LEU A 203 -1.89 5.97 -13.31
CA LEU A 203 -2.46 6.95 -14.25
C LEU A 203 -3.99 6.84 -14.33
N VAL A 204 -4.55 5.65 -14.12
CA VAL A 204 -6.00 5.44 -14.15
C VAL A 204 -6.70 5.92 -12.88
N THR A 205 -5.94 6.27 -11.84
CA THR A 205 -6.48 6.64 -10.52
C THR A 205 -6.52 8.16 -10.33
N LEU A 206 -5.90 8.92 -11.24
CA LEU A 206 -5.87 10.38 -11.22
C LEU A 206 -7.26 10.98 -11.47
N ALA A 207 -7.85 11.59 -10.44
CA ALA A 207 -9.17 12.19 -10.56
C ALA A 207 -9.23 13.39 -11.53
N THR A 208 -8.11 14.04 -11.82
CA THR A 208 -8.03 15.27 -12.62
C THR A 208 -7.63 15.05 -14.07
N ILE A 209 -7.27 13.81 -14.44
CA ILE A 209 -6.75 13.45 -15.75
C ILE A 209 -7.51 12.24 -16.27
N ASP A 210 -7.96 12.30 -17.51
CA ASP A 210 -8.56 11.15 -18.17
C ASP A 210 -7.48 10.31 -18.86
N ARG A 211 -7.43 9.01 -18.57
CA ARG A 211 -6.48 8.06 -19.17
C ARG A 211 -6.57 8.05 -20.70
N GLU A 212 -7.74 8.32 -21.29
CA GLU A 212 -7.92 8.41 -22.76
C GLU A 212 -7.15 9.60 -23.38
N ASN A 213 -6.87 10.63 -22.59
CA ASN A 213 -6.10 11.80 -23.02
C ASN A 213 -4.59 11.62 -22.84
N LEU A 214 -4.13 10.43 -22.44
CA LEU A 214 -2.72 10.12 -22.27
C LEU A 214 -2.28 9.00 -23.21
N THR A 215 -1.06 9.09 -23.70
CA THR A 215 -0.34 7.97 -24.30
C THR A 215 0.74 7.51 -23.33
N TYR A 216 0.54 6.31 -22.77
CA TYR A 216 1.52 5.63 -21.94
C TYR A 216 2.50 4.84 -22.80
N LEU A 217 3.79 4.95 -22.49
CA LEU A 217 4.85 4.13 -23.05
C LEU A 217 5.37 3.22 -21.93
N ASP A 218 5.51 1.93 -22.22
CA ASP A 218 6.03 0.97 -21.25
C ASP A 218 7.39 1.42 -20.71
N PHE A 219 7.53 1.44 -19.39
CA PHE A 219 8.73 1.95 -18.73
C PHE A 219 10.00 1.13 -19.07
N VAL A 220 9.87 -0.15 -19.42
CA VAL A 220 11.03 -0.98 -19.83
C VAL A 220 11.47 -0.60 -21.22
N GLU A 221 10.55 -0.55 -22.18
CA GLU A 221 10.86 -0.23 -23.58
C GLU A 221 11.38 1.20 -23.71
N GLN A 222 10.71 2.15 -23.06
CA GLN A 222 11.14 3.54 -23.06
C GLN A 222 12.44 3.72 -22.28
N GLY A 223 12.60 3.07 -21.12
CA GLY A 223 13.84 3.12 -20.34
C GLY A 223 15.04 2.60 -21.12
N LYS A 224 14.88 1.50 -21.85
CA LYS A 224 15.92 0.94 -22.73
C LYS A 224 16.35 1.90 -23.82
N LYS A 225 15.39 2.50 -24.51
CA LYS A 225 15.67 3.50 -25.55
C LYS A 225 16.44 4.70 -24.98
N LEU A 226 15.95 5.29 -23.89
CA LEU A 226 16.55 6.49 -23.30
C LEU A 226 17.92 6.23 -22.68
N ALA A 227 18.11 5.07 -22.05
CA ALA A 227 19.41 4.66 -21.52
C ALA A 227 20.48 4.61 -22.61
N GLN A 228 20.14 4.02 -23.77
CA GLN A 228 21.04 3.97 -24.93
C GLN A 228 21.34 5.35 -25.49
N GLU A 229 20.34 6.22 -25.61
CA GLU A 229 20.53 7.61 -26.05
C GLU A 229 21.45 8.38 -25.09
N LEU A 230 21.28 8.24 -23.77
CA LEU A 230 22.12 8.88 -22.76
C LEU A 230 23.58 8.38 -22.82
N LYS A 231 23.79 7.07 -22.99
CA LYS A 231 25.14 6.50 -23.18
C LYS A 231 25.79 6.99 -24.47
N GLN A 232 25.04 7.08 -25.57
CA GLN A 232 25.54 7.66 -26.83
C GLN A 232 25.90 9.14 -26.70
N GLN A 233 25.22 9.88 -25.81
CA GLN A 233 25.56 11.25 -25.44
C GLN A 233 26.77 11.35 -24.47
N GLY A 234 27.43 10.22 -24.16
CA GLY A 234 28.61 10.14 -23.33
C GLY A 234 28.33 10.18 -21.83
N ALA A 235 27.16 9.72 -21.38
CA ALA A 235 26.93 9.49 -19.95
C ALA A 235 27.86 8.38 -19.43
N ASP A 236 28.58 8.65 -18.35
CA ASP A 236 29.41 7.69 -17.62
C ASP A 236 28.57 6.77 -16.72
N TYR A 237 27.37 7.21 -16.36
CA TYR A 237 26.44 6.48 -15.48
C TYR A 237 25.01 6.92 -15.77
N VAL A 238 24.05 5.99 -15.80
CA VAL A 238 22.64 6.24 -16.11
C VAL A 238 21.78 5.88 -14.89
N ILE A 239 21.03 6.85 -14.38
CA ILE A 239 20.12 6.71 -13.25
C ILE A 239 18.68 6.84 -13.75
N ALA A 240 17.83 5.88 -13.40
CA ALA A 240 16.39 6.00 -13.53
C ALA A 240 15.81 6.51 -12.21
N LEU A 241 15.19 7.69 -12.24
CA LEU A 241 14.31 8.15 -11.18
C LEU A 241 12.92 7.56 -11.46
N THR A 242 12.35 6.83 -10.51
CA THR A 242 11.11 6.11 -10.74
C THR A 242 10.06 6.45 -9.69
N HIS A 243 8.80 6.48 -10.11
CA HIS A 243 7.66 6.52 -9.20
C HIS A 243 6.72 5.38 -9.54
N MET A 244 7.13 4.19 -9.09
CA MET A 244 6.56 2.89 -9.42
C MET A 244 6.65 1.98 -8.20
N ARG A 245 5.80 0.96 -8.10
CA ARG A 245 5.97 -0.09 -7.08
C ARG A 245 7.23 -0.92 -7.31
N MET A 246 7.75 -1.50 -6.24
CA MET A 246 8.98 -2.31 -6.24
C MET A 246 8.99 -3.43 -7.31
N PRO A 247 7.89 -4.17 -7.59
CA PRO A 247 7.88 -5.16 -8.67
C PRO A 247 8.18 -4.56 -10.06
N ASN A 248 7.73 -3.34 -10.33
CA ASN A 248 7.99 -2.65 -11.60
C ASN A 248 9.42 -2.10 -11.66
N ASP A 249 9.98 -1.62 -10.54
CA ASP A 249 11.40 -1.29 -10.46
C ASP A 249 12.31 -2.50 -10.69
N VAL A 250 11.96 -3.66 -10.11
CA VAL A 250 12.65 -4.94 -10.37
C VAL A 250 12.54 -5.33 -11.84
N ARG A 251 11.37 -5.17 -12.46
CA ARG A 251 11.17 -5.44 -13.89
C ARG A 251 12.05 -4.55 -14.78
N LEU A 252 12.20 -3.28 -14.43
CA LEU A 252 13.11 -2.35 -15.11
C LEU A 252 14.57 -2.80 -14.96
N ALA A 253 15.00 -3.13 -13.74
CA ALA A 253 16.35 -3.63 -13.47
C ALA A 253 16.67 -4.90 -14.25
N ASP A 254 15.69 -5.81 -14.38
CA ASP A 254 15.85 -7.10 -15.04
C ASP A 254 15.96 -7.00 -16.56
N ASN A 255 15.35 -5.98 -17.18
CA ASN A 255 15.19 -5.93 -18.63
C ASN A 255 15.95 -4.79 -19.32
N VAL A 256 16.53 -3.85 -18.57
CA VAL A 256 17.26 -2.70 -19.12
C VAL A 256 18.70 -2.65 -18.63
N ASP A 257 19.59 -3.39 -19.30
CA ASP A 257 21.03 -3.45 -18.99
C ASP A 257 21.73 -2.10 -18.97
N ASP A 258 21.22 -1.13 -19.74
CA ASP A 258 21.85 0.18 -19.86
C ASP A 258 21.52 1.16 -18.71
N VAL A 259 20.64 0.79 -17.77
CA VAL A 259 20.41 1.53 -16.52
C VAL A 259 21.32 0.99 -15.43
N ASP A 260 22.05 1.86 -14.73
CA ASP A 260 23.05 1.48 -13.74
C ASP A 260 22.54 1.60 -12.28
N LEU A 261 21.53 2.44 -12.03
CA LEU A 261 20.94 2.67 -10.71
C LEU A 261 19.48 3.09 -10.85
N ILE A 262 18.62 2.54 -9.98
CA ILE A 262 17.22 2.92 -9.86
C ILE A 262 17.00 3.57 -8.50
N LEU A 263 16.45 4.79 -8.52
CA LEU A 263 16.05 5.55 -7.35
C LEU A 263 14.54 5.72 -7.41
N GLY A 264 13.80 5.00 -6.55
CA GLY A 264 12.35 4.85 -6.65
C GLY A 264 11.56 5.49 -5.51
N GLY A 265 10.23 5.53 -5.68
CA GLY A 265 9.25 5.97 -4.68
C GLY A 265 7.99 5.10 -4.65
N HIS A 266 6.85 5.67 -4.26
CA HIS A 266 5.49 5.13 -4.27
C HIS A 266 5.15 4.10 -3.16
N ASP A 267 6.06 3.20 -2.77
CA ASP A 267 5.75 2.17 -1.76
C ASP A 267 5.83 2.66 -0.30
N HIS A 268 6.32 3.89 -0.06
CA HIS A 268 6.52 4.52 1.27
C HIS A 268 7.48 3.83 2.24
N ASP A 269 7.90 2.61 1.95
CA ASP A 269 8.86 1.85 2.76
C ASP A 269 10.32 2.16 2.37
N TYR A 270 11.22 1.99 3.35
CA TYR A 270 12.64 2.03 3.06
C TYR A 270 13.06 0.67 2.52
N GLU A 271 13.50 0.63 1.27
CA GLU A 271 13.94 -0.59 0.61
C GLU A 271 15.27 -0.39 -0.10
N LEU A 272 16.14 -1.39 0.03
CA LEU A 272 17.43 -1.46 -0.66
C LEU A 272 17.58 -2.86 -1.23
N MET A 273 17.64 -2.95 -2.56
CA MET A 273 17.81 -4.21 -3.27
C MET A 273 18.93 -4.11 -4.29
N GLU A 274 19.71 -5.19 -4.42
CA GLU A 274 20.62 -5.37 -5.56
C GLU A 274 20.02 -6.42 -6.51
N ARG A 275 19.87 -6.05 -7.79
CA ARG A 275 19.30 -6.90 -8.83
C ARG A 275 20.10 -6.73 -10.12
N ASN A 276 20.60 -7.84 -10.66
CA ASN A 276 21.46 -7.86 -11.86
C ASN A 276 22.63 -6.85 -11.82
N GLY A 277 23.27 -6.73 -10.66
CA GLY A 277 24.40 -5.82 -10.44
C GLY A 277 24.02 -4.33 -10.37
N LYS A 278 22.74 -4.01 -10.23
CA LYS A 278 22.20 -2.65 -10.10
C LYS A 278 21.54 -2.50 -8.74
N PHE A 279 21.67 -1.32 -8.14
CA PHE A 279 20.93 -1.00 -6.93
C PHE A 279 19.56 -0.42 -7.28
N ILE A 280 18.56 -0.81 -6.49
CA ILE A 280 17.23 -0.20 -6.42
C ILE A 280 17.10 0.35 -5.00
N VAL A 281 16.84 1.66 -4.89
CA VAL A 281 16.81 2.35 -3.60
C VAL A 281 15.51 3.13 -3.44
N LYS A 282 14.77 2.86 -2.36
CA LYS A 282 13.63 3.63 -1.88
C LYS A 282 13.92 4.12 -0.46
N SER A 283 13.69 5.39 -0.21
CA SER A 283 14.13 6.08 0.99
C SER A 283 13.01 6.32 1.99
N GLY A 284 11.95 5.48 2.02
CA GLY A 284 10.86 5.62 2.97
C GLY A 284 9.89 6.75 2.64
N THR A 285 9.41 7.47 3.66
CA THR A 285 8.39 8.53 3.51
C THR A 285 8.53 9.64 4.56
N ASP A 286 7.86 10.77 4.35
CA ASP A 286 7.63 11.85 5.33
C ASP A 286 8.92 12.42 5.94
N PHE A 287 9.98 12.51 5.13
CA PHE A 287 11.30 12.98 5.56
C PHE A 287 11.89 12.19 6.75
N ARG A 288 11.45 10.95 6.97
CA ARG A 288 11.91 10.12 8.10
C ARG A 288 13.28 9.51 7.85
N THR A 289 13.62 9.34 6.58
CA THR A 289 14.82 8.63 6.13
C THR A 289 15.41 9.31 4.90
N LEU A 290 16.74 9.31 4.82
CA LEU A 290 17.52 9.76 3.68
C LEU A 290 18.47 8.65 3.27
N SER A 291 18.58 8.38 1.98
CA SER A 291 19.64 7.48 1.46
C SER A 291 20.82 8.30 0.98
N GLN A 292 22.00 8.04 1.53
CA GLN A 292 23.27 8.57 1.06
C GLN A 292 23.98 7.50 0.22
N LEU A 293 24.30 7.83 -1.03
CA LEU A 293 24.99 6.93 -1.95
C LEU A 293 26.38 7.50 -2.28
N GLN A 294 27.41 6.67 -2.17
CA GLN A 294 28.76 6.97 -2.65
C GLN A 294 29.04 6.16 -3.92
N LEU A 295 29.20 6.85 -5.05
CA LEU A 295 29.58 6.24 -6.33
C LEU A 295 31.06 6.48 -6.56
N THR A 296 31.85 5.41 -6.59
CA THR A 296 33.29 5.46 -6.85
C THR A 296 33.58 4.87 -8.22
N PHE A 297 33.99 5.73 -9.15
CA PHE A 297 34.39 5.35 -10.50
C PHE A 297 35.86 4.89 -10.50
N SER A 298 36.11 3.64 -10.88
CA SER A 298 37.46 3.08 -11.01
C SER A 298 37.95 3.09 -12.46
N ASP A 299 39.27 3.11 -12.65
CA ASP A 299 39.92 3.07 -13.97
C ASP A 299 39.64 1.78 -14.76
N PHE A 300 39.13 0.74 -14.09
CA PHE A 300 38.77 -0.55 -14.68
C PHE A 300 37.36 -0.60 -15.27
N GLY A 301 36.64 0.53 -15.28
CA GLY A 301 35.31 0.66 -15.88
C GLY A 301 34.16 0.15 -15.01
N GLN A 302 34.44 -0.37 -13.81
CA GLN A 302 33.41 -0.79 -12.85
C GLN A 302 33.19 0.33 -11.82
N THR A 303 31.94 0.79 -11.69
CA THR A 303 31.54 1.76 -10.67
C THR A 303 31.12 1.01 -9.41
N ARG A 304 31.72 1.34 -8.26
CA ARG A 304 31.31 0.79 -6.97
C ARG A 304 30.28 1.72 -6.34
N VAL A 305 29.19 1.16 -5.84
CA VAL A 305 28.14 1.89 -5.12
C VAL A 305 28.14 1.43 -3.66
N LYS A 306 28.16 2.38 -2.72
CA LYS A 306 27.85 2.14 -1.30
C LYS A 306 26.60 2.94 -0.97
N VAL A 307 25.61 2.29 -0.37
CA VAL A 307 24.37 2.94 0.09
C VAL A 307 24.33 2.90 1.61
N GLU A 308 23.98 4.03 2.23
CA GLU A 308 23.82 4.19 3.67
C GLU A 308 22.48 4.86 3.99
N ARG A 309 21.73 4.26 4.91
CA ARG A 309 20.48 4.81 5.43
C ARG A 309 20.78 5.78 6.56
N ILE A 310 20.18 6.96 6.50
CA ILE A 310 20.25 7.97 7.56
C ILE A 310 18.83 8.21 8.08
N ASP A 311 18.59 7.85 9.34
CA ASP A 311 17.34 8.13 10.04
C ASP A 311 17.31 9.58 10.55
N VAL A 312 16.18 10.25 10.36
CA VAL A 312 15.97 11.63 10.86
C VAL A 312 15.41 11.55 12.26
N THR A 313 16.29 11.58 13.25
CA THR A 313 15.95 11.41 14.67
C THR A 313 15.69 12.72 15.39
N SER A 314 15.11 12.65 16.59
CA SER A 314 14.83 13.82 17.43
C SER A 314 16.09 14.57 17.88
N GLU A 315 17.23 13.89 17.89
CA GLU A 315 18.56 14.45 18.22
C GLU A 315 19.07 15.44 17.17
N VAL A 316 18.61 15.31 15.92
CA VAL A 316 18.97 16.21 14.84
C VAL A 316 18.34 17.58 15.10
N LEU A 317 19.17 18.62 15.10
CA LEU A 317 18.71 20.00 15.25
C LEU A 317 17.89 20.43 14.03
N GLU A 318 16.85 21.23 14.26
CA GLU A 318 16.03 21.78 13.19
C GLU A 318 16.76 22.93 12.46
N ASP A 319 16.73 22.90 11.13
CA ASP A 319 17.23 24.00 10.29
C ASP A 319 16.37 25.24 10.49
N ALA A 320 17.01 26.37 10.82
CA ALA A 320 16.30 27.60 11.19
C ALA A 320 15.47 28.18 10.03
N GLU A 321 15.99 28.13 8.80
CA GLU A 321 15.31 28.63 7.60
C GLU A 321 14.05 27.81 7.31
N VAL A 322 14.17 26.48 7.24
CA VAL A 322 13.02 25.61 6.95
C VAL A 322 12.01 25.62 8.10
N LYS A 323 12.46 25.71 9.36
CA LYS A 323 11.58 25.90 10.51
C LYS A 323 10.78 27.19 10.42
N GLU A 324 11.38 28.28 9.97
CA GLU A 324 10.69 29.55 9.76
C GLU A 324 9.66 29.45 8.62
N ILE A 325 10.02 28.82 7.50
CA ILE A 325 9.10 28.53 6.39
C ILE A 325 7.85 27.78 6.91
N ILE A 326 8.05 26.68 7.62
CA ILE A 326 6.96 25.87 8.20
C ILE A 326 6.11 26.72 9.15
N THR A 327 6.75 27.51 10.03
CA THR A 327 6.05 28.38 10.99
C THR A 327 5.20 29.43 10.28
N ASN A 328 5.69 30.00 9.18
CA ASN A 328 4.96 31.00 8.41
C ASN A 328 3.73 30.39 7.71
N TYR A 329 3.86 29.19 7.12
CA TYR A 329 2.71 28.48 6.56
C TYR A 329 1.66 28.15 7.62
N LYS A 330 2.07 27.71 8.81
CA LYS A 330 1.14 27.50 9.94
C LYS A 330 0.38 28.75 10.35
N LYS A 331 1.02 29.93 10.30
CA LYS A 331 0.36 31.21 10.62
C LYS A 331 -0.68 31.63 9.58
N ILE A 332 -0.41 31.39 8.28
CA ILE A 332 -1.32 31.80 7.21
C ILE A 332 -2.44 30.79 6.94
N LEU A 333 -2.38 29.57 7.51
CA LEU A 333 -3.46 28.57 7.43
C LEU A 333 -4.83 29.19 7.74
N GLY A 334 -4.95 29.98 8.81
CA GLY A 334 -6.19 30.64 9.18
C GLY A 334 -6.73 31.60 8.11
N THR A 335 -5.83 32.36 7.47
CA THR A 335 -6.19 33.28 6.37
C THR A 335 -6.59 32.51 5.12
N GLU A 336 -5.85 31.45 4.76
CA GLU A 336 -6.14 30.61 3.60
C GLU A 336 -7.52 29.95 3.72
N LEU A 337 -7.90 29.53 4.92
CA LEU A 337 -9.20 28.93 5.21
C LEU A 337 -10.39 29.87 4.94
N GLU A 338 -10.19 31.19 4.94
CA GLU A 338 -11.24 32.16 4.58
C GLU A 338 -11.47 32.28 3.05
N GLY A 339 -10.58 31.70 2.24
CA GLY A 339 -10.73 31.67 0.78
C GLY A 339 -11.99 30.95 0.33
N THR A 340 -12.66 31.48 -0.70
CA THR A 340 -13.86 30.90 -1.28
C THR A 340 -13.52 29.77 -2.26
N LEU A 341 -14.25 28.65 -2.17
CA LEU A 341 -14.19 27.56 -3.13
C LEU A 341 -15.16 27.79 -4.29
N GLY A 342 -16.35 28.31 -4.02
CA GLY A 342 -17.33 28.66 -5.05
C GLY A 342 -18.71 28.91 -4.47
N ASN A 343 -19.71 29.10 -5.34
CA ASN A 343 -21.09 29.38 -4.93
C ASN A 343 -21.95 28.11 -4.96
N ILE A 344 -22.77 27.93 -3.93
CA ILE A 344 -23.80 26.88 -3.82
C ILE A 344 -25.16 27.58 -3.71
N GLU A 345 -26.12 27.21 -4.54
CA GLU A 345 -27.41 27.93 -4.66
C GLU A 345 -28.44 27.55 -3.58
N VAL A 346 -28.16 26.51 -2.80
CA VAL A 346 -29.07 25.94 -1.80
C VAL A 346 -28.35 25.68 -0.49
N ASP A 347 -29.12 25.68 0.59
CA ASP A 347 -28.66 25.27 1.91
C ASP A 347 -28.27 23.79 1.90
N LEU A 348 -27.12 23.42 2.48
CA LEU A 348 -26.67 22.04 2.60
C LEU A 348 -26.89 21.52 4.03
N ASP A 349 -27.70 20.48 4.18
CA ASP A 349 -27.99 19.89 5.49
C ASP A 349 -26.92 18.87 5.91
N ALA A 350 -26.04 19.31 6.81
CA ALA A 350 -24.99 18.50 7.44
C ALA A 350 -25.29 18.19 8.91
N ARG A 351 -26.50 18.48 9.41
CA ARG A 351 -26.85 18.29 10.81
C ARG A 351 -26.75 16.83 11.17
N PHE A 352 -26.15 16.55 12.33
CA PHE A 352 -25.96 15.22 12.88
C PHE A 352 -27.29 14.44 12.97
N ALA A 353 -28.38 15.13 13.31
CA ALA A 353 -29.71 14.53 13.41
C ALA A 353 -30.24 14.03 12.06
N SER A 354 -30.04 14.79 10.98
CA SER A 354 -30.54 14.46 9.64
C SER A 354 -29.61 13.47 8.95
N ILE A 355 -28.32 13.80 8.82
CA ILE A 355 -27.40 13.06 7.96
C ILE A 355 -27.18 11.62 8.43
N ARG A 356 -27.40 11.33 9.72
CA ARG A 356 -27.24 9.98 10.30
C ARG A 356 -28.52 9.15 10.35
N THR A 357 -29.62 9.66 9.83
CA THR A 357 -30.92 8.97 9.86
C THR A 357 -31.65 8.98 8.53
N GLN A 358 -31.30 9.89 7.63
CA GLN A 358 -31.94 10.06 6.33
C GLN A 358 -30.96 10.58 5.28
N GLU A 359 -31.41 10.53 4.02
CA GLU A 359 -30.76 11.21 2.91
C GLU A 359 -30.72 12.73 3.13
N THR A 360 -29.58 13.34 2.84
CA THR A 360 -29.45 14.79 2.76
C THR A 360 -28.90 15.23 1.41
N ASN A 361 -29.21 16.45 1.00
CA ASN A 361 -28.67 17.01 -0.23
C ASN A 361 -27.13 17.15 -0.18
N LEU A 362 -26.56 17.37 1.01
CA LEU A 362 -25.11 17.33 1.19
C LEU A 362 -24.53 15.94 0.93
N GLY A 363 -25.14 14.88 1.49
CA GLY A 363 -24.69 13.52 1.25
C GLY A 363 -24.73 13.15 -0.22
N ASN A 364 -25.80 13.55 -0.92
CA ASN A 364 -25.92 13.40 -2.37
C ASN A 364 -24.82 14.17 -3.12
N PHE A 365 -24.58 15.42 -2.75
CA PHE A 365 -23.55 16.25 -3.38
C PHE A 365 -22.17 15.58 -3.32
N VAL A 366 -21.76 15.13 -2.14
CA VAL A 366 -20.42 14.53 -1.96
C VAL A 366 -20.32 13.16 -2.63
N THR A 367 -21.34 12.30 -2.49
CA THR A 367 -21.33 10.97 -3.13
C THR A 367 -21.42 11.05 -4.66
N ASP A 368 -22.06 12.06 -5.23
CA ASP A 368 -22.05 12.31 -6.67
C ASP A 368 -20.67 12.78 -7.16
N ILE A 369 -19.94 13.59 -6.37
CA ILE A 369 -18.55 13.94 -6.67
C ILE A 369 -17.67 12.69 -6.62
N MET A 370 -17.84 11.82 -5.63
CA MET A 370 -17.11 10.55 -5.54
C MET A 370 -17.28 9.72 -6.82
N LEU A 371 -18.50 9.60 -7.33
CA LEU A 371 -18.77 8.90 -8.60
C LEU A 371 -18.11 9.57 -9.80
N ALA A 372 -18.22 10.89 -9.90
CA ALA A 372 -17.64 11.64 -11.01
C ALA A 372 -16.11 11.52 -11.04
N SER A 373 -15.46 11.47 -9.88
CA SER A 373 -14.00 11.40 -9.76
C SER A 373 -13.41 10.00 -9.91
N THR A 374 -14.18 8.95 -9.62
CA THR A 374 -13.68 7.56 -9.61
C THR A 374 -14.24 6.70 -10.73
N ASN A 375 -15.22 7.20 -11.49
CA ASN A 375 -15.97 6.46 -12.50
C ASN A 375 -16.62 5.16 -11.96
N ALA A 376 -16.86 5.06 -10.66
CA ALA A 376 -17.55 3.93 -10.04
C ALA A 376 -19.05 3.88 -10.42
N ASP A 377 -19.71 2.74 -10.21
CA ASP A 377 -21.13 2.56 -10.51
C ASP A 377 -22.01 3.07 -9.36
N VAL A 378 -21.55 2.83 -8.13
CA VAL A 378 -22.21 3.23 -6.88
C VAL A 378 -21.22 3.84 -5.90
N ALA A 379 -21.70 4.73 -5.04
CA ALA A 379 -20.91 5.31 -3.96
C ALA A 379 -21.62 5.12 -2.63
N LEU A 380 -20.86 4.73 -1.60
CA LEU A 380 -21.33 4.60 -0.22
C LEU A 380 -20.35 5.31 0.71
N LEU A 381 -20.88 6.24 1.50
CA LEU A 381 -20.11 6.97 2.50
C LEU A 381 -20.86 6.97 3.83
N ASN A 382 -20.22 6.50 4.90
CA ASN A 382 -20.80 6.53 6.23
C ASN A 382 -20.96 7.97 6.72
N SER A 383 -22.12 8.30 7.28
CA SER A 383 -22.47 9.64 7.73
C SER A 383 -21.60 10.17 8.86
N GLY A 384 -20.88 9.29 9.57
CA GLY A 384 -19.84 9.65 10.52
C GLY A 384 -18.67 10.44 9.92
N THR A 385 -18.55 10.49 8.59
CA THR A 385 -17.56 11.29 7.87
C THR A 385 -17.84 12.79 7.96
N PHE A 386 -19.11 13.19 7.93
CA PHE A 386 -19.50 14.61 7.94
C PHE A 386 -19.54 15.14 9.38
N ARG A 387 -18.79 16.21 9.66
CA ARG A 387 -18.52 16.66 11.03
C ARG A 387 -19.02 18.04 11.41
N SER A 388 -19.54 18.83 10.47
CA SER A 388 -19.86 20.23 10.74
C SER A 388 -21.10 20.46 11.63
N ASP A 389 -22.01 19.47 11.72
CA ASP A 389 -23.26 19.52 12.51
C ASP A 389 -24.05 20.84 12.38
N MET A 390 -24.26 21.28 11.13
CA MET A 390 -24.91 22.55 10.83
C MET A 390 -25.59 22.51 9.46
N ILE A 391 -26.35 23.54 9.15
CA ILE A 391 -26.75 23.84 7.78
C ILE A 391 -25.71 24.83 7.23
N HIS A 392 -25.06 24.46 6.12
CA HIS A 392 -24.24 25.43 5.38
C HIS A 392 -25.18 26.25 4.50
N PRO A 393 -25.31 27.58 4.71
CA PRO A 393 -26.26 28.38 3.98
C PRO A 393 -25.90 28.49 2.50
N ALA A 394 -26.90 28.68 1.65
CA ALA A 394 -26.71 29.05 0.26
C ALA A 394 -25.79 30.29 0.14
N GLY A 395 -24.92 30.27 -0.87
CA GLY A 395 -23.96 31.32 -1.16
C GLY A 395 -22.53 30.80 -1.29
N TRP A 396 -21.58 31.64 -0.89
CA TRP A 396 -20.15 31.33 -0.97
C TRP A 396 -19.73 30.26 0.03
N PHE A 397 -19.35 29.10 -0.47
CA PHE A 397 -18.76 28.01 0.29
C PHE A 397 -17.24 28.21 0.38
N LYS A 398 -16.68 28.24 1.59
CA LYS A 398 -15.26 28.53 1.87
C LYS A 398 -14.45 27.27 2.15
N LYS A 399 -13.12 27.40 2.10
CA LYS A 399 -12.20 26.32 2.50
C LYS A 399 -12.42 25.90 3.96
N LYS A 400 -12.72 26.83 4.87
CA LYS A 400 -13.07 26.51 6.26
C LYS A 400 -14.35 25.68 6.37
N ASP A 401 -15.34 25.95 5.53
CA ASP A 401 -16.61 25.22 5.56
C ASP A 401 -16.37 23.77 5.14
N LEU A 402 -15.56 23.55 4.10
CA LEU A 402 -15.10 22.22 3.69
C LEU A 402 -14.28 21.51 4.78
N THR A 403 -13.37 22.23 5.43
CA THR A 403 -12.50 21.65 6.48
C THR A 403 -13.30 21.28 7.72
N CYS A 404 -14.27 22.11 8.13
CA CYS A 404 -15.21 21.79 9.19
C CYS A 404 -16.11 20.60 8.83
N LEU A 405 -16.44 20.46 7.54
CA LEU A 405 -17.29 19.38 7.06
C LEU A 405 -16.55 18.04 6.98
N LEU A 406 -15.36 18.04 6.37
CA LEU A 406 -14.52 16.87 6.08
C LEU A 406 -13.12 17.09 6.71
N PRO A 407 -12.99 17.03 8.04
CA PRO A 407 -11.74 17.35 8.73
C PRO A 407 -10.68 16.25 8.61
N MET A 408 -11.07 15.04 8.19
CA MET A 408 -10.18 13.89 8.07
C MET A 408 -9.66 13.78 6.63
N VAL A 409 -8.40 13.37 6.49
CA VAL A 409 -7.80 13.04 5.20
C VAL A 409 -8.23 11.61 4.84
N ASP A 410 -9.44 11.49 4.30
CA ASP A 410 -10.01 10.20 3.89
C ASP A 410 -9.63 9.92 2.42
N SER A 411 -8.83 8.86 2.20
CA SER A 411 -8.56 8.33 0.85
C SER A 411 -9.74 7.47 0.37
N LEU A 412 -10.11 7.64 -0.89
CA LEU A 412 -11.15 6.88 -1.54
C LEU A 412 -10.60 5.64 -2.22
N VAL A 413 -11.33 4.54 -2.12
CA VAL A 413 -11.02 3.27 -2.79
C VAL A 413 -12.17 2.83 -3.66
N VAL A 414 -11.88 2.04 -4.68
CA VAL A 414 -12.89 1.41 -5.53
C VAL A 414 -12.83 -0.09 -5.33
N LEU A 415 -13.95 -0.68 -4.91
CA LEU A 415 -14.10 -2.11 -4.65
C LEU A 415 -14.95 -2.77 -5.74
N GLN A 416 -14.61 -4.01 -6.07
CA GLN A 416 -15.45 -4.92 -6.85
C GLN A 416 -16.29 -5.76 -5.89
N LEU A 417 -17.62 -5.68 -6.01
CA LEU A 417 -18.56 -6.46 -5.19
C LEU A 417 -19.76 -6.95 -6.00
N THR A 418 -20.39 -8.01 -5.51
CA THR A 418 -21.65 -8.57 -6.03
C THR A 418 -22.88 -7.80 -5.52
N GLY A 419 -24.03 -7.98 -6.16
CA GLY A 419 -25.30 -7.42 -5.69
C GLY A 419 -25.69 -7.91 -4.30
N ILE A 420 -25.39 -9.18 -3.96
CA ILE A 420 -25.62 -9.71 -2.61
C ILE A 420 -24.75 -9.01 -1.56
N GLN A 421 -23.47 -8.74 -1.86
CA GLN A 421 -22.59 -7.98 -0.97
C GLN A 421 -23.05 -6.52 -0.82
N LEU A 422 -23.58 -5.92 -1.88
CA LEU A 422 -24.12 -4.56 -1.84
C LEU A 422 -25.33 -4.48 -0.92
N TRP A 423 -26.24 -5.45 -1.03
CA TRP A 423 -27.40 -5.57 -0.14
C TRP A 423 -26.98 -5.72 1.33
N GLN A 424 -26.03 -6.61 1.62
CA GLN A 424 -25.48 -6.82 2.97
C GLN A 424 -24.84 -5.55 3.54
N ALA A 425 -24.11 -4.78 2.73
CA ALA A 425 -23.53 -3.50 3.16
C ALA A 425 -24.63 -2.49 3.53
N LEU A 426 -25.71 -2.41 2.76
CA LEU A 426 -26.85 -1.54 3.05
C LEU A 426 -27.62 -1.97 4.30
N GLU A 427 -27.79 -3.29 4.52
CA GLU A 427 -28.35 -3.85 5.75
C GLU A 427 -27.58 -3.40 6.99
N ASN A 428 -26.24 -3.50 6.96
CA ASN A 428 -25.42 -2.95 8.04
C ASN A 428 -25.62 -1.44 8.20
N GLY A 429 -25.63 -0.70 7.09
CA GLY A 429 -25.77 0.75 7.10
C GLY A 429 -27.02 1.24 7.85
N VAL A 430 -28.16 0.54 7.70
CA VAL A 430 -29.40 0.90 8.40
C VAL A 430 -29.64 0.13 9.69
N SER A 431 -28.74 -0.78 10.10
CA SER A 431 -28.92 -1.69 11.25
C SER A 431 -29.16 -1.00 12.59
N GLN A 432 -28.56 0.18 12.83
CA GLN A 432 -28.71 0.92 14.09
C GLN A 432 -29.82 1.97 14.05
N HIS A 433 -30.47 2.19 12.89
CA HIS A 433 -31.57 3.16 12.78
C HIS A 433 -32.69 2.85 13.82
N PRO A 434 -33.31 3.86 14.49
CA PRO A 434 -33.11 5.31 14.33
C PRO A 434 -32.01 5.90 15.23
N LYS A 435 -31.12 5.08 15.82
CA LYS A 435 -29.93 5.63 16.50
C LYS A 435 -29.14 6.43 15.47
N LYS A 436 -28.70 7.63 15.86
CA LYS A 436 -27.89 8.55 15.04
C LYS A 436 -26.44 8.07 14.95
N ASP A 437 -26.27 6.82 14.59
CA ASP A 437 -24.99 6.13 14.49
C ASP A 437 -24.23 6.60 13.25
N GLY A 438 -22.90 6.60 13.33
CA GLY A 438 -22.06 7.04 12.22
C GLY A 438 -22.15 6.15 10.98
N ARG A 439 -22.56 4.87 11.16
CA ARG A 439 -22.62 3.88 10.07
C ARG A 439 -23.68 4.16 9.01
N PHE A 440 -24.70 4.98 9.31
CA PHE A 440 -25.77 5.27 8.37
C PHE A 440 -25.20 5.74 7.02
N PRO A 441 -25.61 5.18 5.88
CA PRO A 441 -24.98 5.48 4.60
C PRO A 441 -25.61 6.72 3.95
N GLN A 442 -24.77 7.60 3.42
CA GLN A 442 -25.14 8.44 2.27
C GLN A 442 -24.74 7.69 0.99
N VAL A 443 -25.57 7.78 -0.05
CA VAL A 443 -25.40 6.97 -1.27
C VAL A 443 -25.47 7.79 -2.56
N GLY A 444 -24.65 7.39 -3.53
CA GLY A 444 -24.64 7.91 -4.90
C GLY A 444 -24.81 6.79 -5.92
N GLY A 445 -25.44 7.09 -7.06
CA GLY A 445 -25.55 6.14 -8.19
C GLY A 445 -26.55 5.00 -7.97
N MET A 446 -27.11 4.92 -6.76
CA MET A 446 -28.10 3.92 -6.36
C MET A 446 -29.27 4.52 -5.58
N LYS A 447 -30.35 3.74 -5.49
CA LYS A 447 -31.47 3.96 -4.55
C LYS A 447 -31.76 2.66 -3.81
N PHE A 448 -32.26 2.75 -2.58
CA PHE A 448 -32.76 1.59 -1.83
C PHE A 448 -33.84 1.99 -0.81
N GLY A 449 -34.72 1.04 -0.52
CA GLY A 449 -35.76 1.15 0.48
C GLY A 449 -35.51 0.25 1.68
N PHE A 450 -35.84 0.72 2.89
CA PHE A 450 -35.76 -0.11 4.10
C PHE A 450 -36.96 0.04 5.05
N ASN A 451 -37.19 -0.97 5.88
CA ASN A 451 -38.17 -0.98 6.96
C ASN A 451 -37.47 -0.70 8.30
N PRO A 452 -37.67 0.49 8.92
CA PRO A 452 -37.04 0.81 10.19
C PRO A 452 -37.54 -0.03 11.37
N GLU A 453 -38.73 -0.63 11.25
CA GLU A 453 -39.35 -1.46 12.29
C GLU A 453 -38.88 -2.91 12.28
N ALA A 454 -38.21 -3.35 11.21
CA ALA A 454 -37.65 -4.70 11.13
C ALA A 454 -36.39 -4.85 11.99
N SER A 455 -36.10 -6.07 12.42
CA SER A 455 -34.87 -6.38 13.16
C SER A 455 -33.63 -6.03 12.32
N PRO A 456 -32.53 -5.58 12.95
CA PRO A 456 -31.26 -5.35 12.27
C PRO A 456 -30.83 -6.55 11.42
N GLY A 457 -30.39 -6.31 10.18
CA GLY A 457 -30.04 -7.36 9.21
C GLY A 457 -31.21 -7.89 8.38
N CYS A 458 -32.44 -7.42 8.63
CA CYS A 458 -33.63 -7.77 7.86
C CYS A 458 -34.43 -6.53 7.44
N ARG A 459 -33.77 -5.40 7.21
CA ARG A 459 -34.44 -4.10 7.01
C ARG A 459 -34.58 -3.72 5.54
N VAL A 460 -33.63 -4.06 4.69
CA VAL A 460 -33.55 -3.61 3.30
C VAL A 460 -34.25 -4.60 2.38
N ASP A 461 -35.13 -4.10 1.51
CA ASP A 461 -35.68 -4.93 0.40
C ASP A 461 -34.65 -4.97 -0.74
N PRO A 462 -34.03 -6.12 -1.04
CA PRO A 462 -32.99 -6.19 -2.07
C PRO A 462 -33.50 -5.78 -3.46
N TYR A 463 -34.77 -6.06 -3.79
CA TYR A 463 -35.34 -5.66 -5.08
C TYR A 463 -35.76 -4.18 -5.14
N SER A 464 -35.73 -3.46 -4.01
CA SER A 464 -35.84 -2.00 -4.01
C SER A 464 -34.52 -1.32 -4.37
N ILE A 465 -33.41 -2.07 -4.33
CA ILE A 465 -32.10 -1.57 -4.70
C ILE A 465 -32.05 -1.41 -6.23
N SER A 466 -31.74 -0.20 -6.69
CA SER A 466 -31.50 0.07 -8.10
C SER A 466 -30.19 0.80 -8.30
N VAL A 467 -29.45 0.42 -9.34
CA VAL A 467 -28.18 1.03 -9.76
C VAL A 467 -28.34 1.52 -11.19
N GLY A 468 -28.10 2.81 -11.44
CA GLY A 468 -28.34 3.41 -12.76
C GLY A 468 -29.80 3.28 -13.24
N GLY A 469 -30.76 3.16 -12.32
CA GLY A 469 -32.18 2.98 -12.61
C GLY A 469 -32.58 1.54 -12.98
N GLN A 470 -31.66 0.58 -12.94
CA GLN A 470 -31.95 -0.84 -13.12
C GLN A 470 -31.94 -1.55 -11.76
N PRO A 471 -32.86 -2.51 -11.51
CA PRO A 471 -32.80 -3.34 -10.31
C PRO A 471 -31.45 -4.04 -10.16
N VAL A 472 -31.01 -4.23 -8.92
CA VAL A 472 -29.79 -4.99 -8.64
C VAL A 472 -29.99 -6.47 -8.98
N SER A 473 -28.98 -7.11 -9.56
CA SER A 473 -28.94 -8.58 -9.72
C SER A 473 -27.98 -9.15 -8.67
N PRO A 474 -28.32 -10.29 -8.03
CA PRO A 474 -27.53 -10.84 -6.93
C PRO A 474 -26.08 -11.15 -7.29
N SER A 475 -25.82 -11.84 -8.41
CA SER A 475 -24.46 -12.22 -8.81
C SER A 475 -23.74 -11.17 -9.65
N LYS A 476 -24.44 -10.13 -10.12
CA LYS A 476 -23.81 -9.09 -10.96
C LYS A 476 -22.76 -8.33 -10.15
N ILE A 477 -21.63 -8.07 -10.80
CA ILE A 477 -20.54 -7.28 -10.25
C ILE A 477 -20.77 -5.79 -10.47
N TYR A 478 -20.50 -5.01 -9.43
CA TYR A 478 -20.57 -3.56 -9.39
C TYR A 478 -19.26 -2.99 -8.85
N ARG A 479 -18.93 -1.76 -9.26
CA ARG A 479 -17.82 -0.98 -8.72
C ARG A 479 -18.34 0.00 -7.68
N LEU A 480 -17.93 -0.17 -6.43
CA LEU A 480 -18.28 0.70 -5.32
C LEU A 480 -17.13 1.63 -4.99
N CYS A 481 -17.35 2.94 -5.08
CA CYS A 481 -16.50 3.93 -4.45
C CYS A 481 -16.89 4.10 -2.98
N THR A 482 -15.91 3.95 -2.09
CA THR A 482 -16.06 4.22 -0.65
C THR A 482 -14.74 4.75 -0.11
N LYS A 483 -14.62 4.95 1.21
CA LYS A 483 -13.34 5.30 1.84
C LYS A 483 -12.64 4.09 2.44
N ASP A 484 -11.31 4.15 2.52
CA ASP A 484 -10.47 3.05 3.04
C ASP A 484 -10.94 2.52 4.42
N TYR A 485 -11.32 3.42 5.33
CA TYR A 485 -11.88 3.04 6.64
C TYR A 485 -13.08 2.09 6.53
N ILE A 486 -14.01 2.34 5.60
CA ILE A 486 -15.19 1.49 5.37
C ILE A 486 -14.79 0.18 4.68
N ALA A 487 -13.89 0.24 3.70
CA ALA A 487 -13.38 -0.93 2.99
C ALA A 487 -12.70 -1.94 3.95
N GLN A 488 -12.07 -1.48 5.02
CA GLN A 488 -11.48 -2.33 6.07
C GLN A 488 -12.50 -2.99 7.01
N GLY A 489 -13.81 -2.79 6.77
CA GLY A 489 -14.90 -3.34 7.56
C GLY A 489 -15.31 -2.50 8.78
N LYS A 490 -14.75 -1.30 8.95
CA LYS A 490 -15.09 -0.45 10.09
C LYS A 490 -16.55 0.02 10.01
N ASP A 491 -17.12 0.44 11.15
CA ASP A 491 -18.54 0.72 11.32
C ASP A 491 -19.48 -0.48 10.99
N GLY A 492 -18.95 -1.71 11.03
CA GLY A 492 -19.69 -2.95 10.79
C GLY A 492 -19.84 -3.33 9.31
N TYR A 493 -19.12 -2.65 8.40
CA TYR A 493 -19.13 -2.95 6.97
C TYR A 493 -18.25 -4.15 6.61
N ASP A 494 -18.23 -5.19 7.46
CA ASP A 494 -17.29 -6.32 7.39
C ASP A 494 -17.31 -7.04 6.04
N VAL A 495 -18.48 -7.08 5.38
CA VAL A 495 -18.67 -7.63 4.02
C VAL A 495 -17.72 -7.01 2.98
N LEU A 496 -17.30 -5.76 3.18
CA LEU A 496 -16.44 -5.04 2.24
C LEU A 496 -14.96 -5.44 2.35
N ARG A 497 -14.53 -6.01 3.48
CA ARG A 497 -13.11 -6.42 3.68
C ARG A 497 -12.68 -7.51 2.71
N ALA A 498 -13.60 -8.40 2.33
CA ALA A 498 -13.34 -9.48 1.39
C ALA A 498 -13.46 -9.05 -0.08
N CYS A 499 -13.84 -7.80 -0.35
CA CYS A 499 -14.02 -7.32 -1.73
C CYS A 499 -12.66 -7.04 -2.38
N LYS A 500 -12.55 -7.37 -3.66
CA LYS A 500 -11.33 -7.08 -4.43
C LYS A 500 -11.19 -5.56 -4.63
N HIS A 501 -10.04 -5.01 -4.26
CA HIS A 501 -9.70 -3.62 -4.55
C HIS A 501 -9.37 -3.47 -6.04
N LEU A 502 -10.04 -2.53 -6.70
CA LEU A 502 -9.72 -2.04 -8.05
C LEU A 502 -8.83 -0.80 -8.02
N SER A 503 -8.87 -0.07 -6.90
CA SER A 503 -7.95 1.03 -6.58
C SER A 503 -7.62 0.94 -5.09
N SER A 504 -6.33 1.01 -4.78
CA SER A 504 -5.80 0.94 -3.41
C SER A 504 -5.91 2.28 -2.68
N ARG A 505 -5.61 2.30 -1.37
CA ARG A 505 -5.58 3.53 -0.57
C ARG A 505 -4.54 4.54 -1.07
N GLU A 506 -3.40 4.05 -1.58
CA GLU A 506 -2.27 4.85 -2.05
C GLU A 506 -2.53 5.45 -3.43
N GLU A 507 -3.35 4.79 -4.23
CA GLU A 507 -3.76 5.29 -5.55
C GLU A 507 -4.97 6.22 -5.49
N GLY A 508 -5.75 6.08 -4.42
CA GLY A 508 -7.05 6.69 -4.24
C GLY A 508 -7.01 8.21 -4.07
N PRO A 509 -7.90 8.97 -4.72
CA PRO A 509 -7.96 10.40 -4.52
C PRO A 509 -8.52 10.73 -3.12
N ILE A 510 -8.06 11.83 -2.55
CA ILE A 510 -8.55 12.31 -1.25
C ILE A 510 -9.94 12.94 -1.38
N LEU A 511 -10.86 12.57 -0.50
CA LEU A 511 -12.26 13.00 -0.52
C LEU A 511 -12.42 14.53 -0.50
N SER A 512 -11.69 15.23 0.37
CA SER A 512 -11.74 16.69 0.42
C SER A 512 -11.15 17.33 -0.84
N THR A 513 -10.10 16.75 -1.41
CA THR A 513 -9.45 17.22 -2.65
C THR A 513 -10.38 17.12 -3.85
N ILE A 514 -11.11 16.02 -4.02
CA ILE A 514 -12.06 15.90 -5.14
C ILE A 514 -13.22 16.89 -5.04
N VAL A 515 -13.64 17.28 -3.83
CA VAL A 515 -14.63 18.34 -3.64
C VAL A 515 -14.06 19.69 -4.08
N GLN A 516 -12.83 20.02 -3.70
CA GLN A 516 -12.16 21.25 -4.17
C GLN A 516 -11.99 21.28 -5.69
N ASN A 517 -11.60 20.15 -6.28
CA ASN A 517 -11.41 20.02 -7.72
C ASN A 517 -12.73 20.12 -8.49
N HIS A 518 -13.84 19.71 -7.89
CA HIS A 518 -15.17 19.92 -8.47
C HIS A 518 -15.47 21.41 -8.64
N PHE A 519 -15.24 22.22 -7.60
CA PHE A 519 -15.36 23.68 -7.70
C PHE A 519 -14.40 24.30 -8.72
N MET A 520 -13.15 23.83 -8.74
CA MET A 520 -12.15 24.28 -9.72
C MET A 520 -12.61 24.00 -11.16
N SER A 521 -13.15 22.81 -11.40
CA SER A 521 -13.66 22.39 -12.70
C SER A 521 -14.86 23.24 -13.14
N ILE A 522 -15.71 23.66 -12.20
CA ILE A 522 -16.80 24.62 -12.47
C ILE A 522 -16.24 25.99 -12.86
N HIS A 523 -15.23 26.49 -12.15
CA HIS A 523 -14.57 27.75 -12.52
C HIS A 523 -13.98 27.70 -13.93
N ILE A 524 -13.36 26.57 -14.30
CA ILE A 524 -12.84 26.34 -15.65
C ILE A 524 -13.98 26.38 -16.68
N VAL A 525 -15.06 25.62 -16.47
CA VAL A 525 -16.19 25.55 -17.42
C VAL A 525 -16.89 26.91 -17.57
N LYS A 526 -16.97 27.70 -16.49
CA LYS A 526 -17.49 29.07 -16.51
C LYS A 526 -16.55 30.10 -17.12
N GLY A 527 -15.31 29.73 -17.47
CA GLY A 527 -14.29 30.65 -17.96
C GLY A 527 -13.75 31.61 -16.88
N LEU A 528 -13.96 31.30 -15.60
CA LEU A 528 -13.44 32.07 -14.47
C LEU A 528 -11.98 31.73 -14.16
N LYS A 529 -11.51 30.54 -14.56
CA LYS A 529 -10.10 30.14 -14.58
C LYS A 529 -9.76 29.57 -15.95
N PRO A 530 -8.61 29.90 -16.57
CA PRO A 530 -8.15 29.20 -17.76
C PRO A 530 -7.83 27.74 -17.43
N CYS A 531 -7.96 26.87 -18.44
CA CYS A 531 -7.46 25.50 -18.40
C CYS A 531 -6.45 25.35 -19.54
N ARG A 532 -5.16 25.41 -19.20
CA ARG A 532 -4.05 25.45 -20.15
C ARG A 532 -3.72 24.06 -20.67
N SER A 533 -3.71 23.09 -19.77
CA SER A 533 -3.39 21.69 -20.05
C SER A 533 -4.51 20.90 -20.73
N GLY A 534 -5.76 21.41 -20.68
CA GLY A 534 -6.94 20.66 -21.14
C GLY A 534 -7.46 19.62 -20.12
N HIS A 535 -6.69 19.34 -19.05
CA HIS A 535 -7.06 18.38 -18.01
C HIS A 535 -7.87 19.02 -16.88
N ARG A 536 -8.92 18.33 -16.43
CA ARG A 536 -9.74 18.69 -15.26
C ARG A 536 -10.53 17.49 -14.76
N GLN A 537 -10.95 17.54 -13.50
CA GLN A 537 -11.87 16.56 -12.94
C GLN A 537 -13.22 16.58 -13.67
N SER A 538 -13.86 15.42 -13.78
CA SER A 538 -15.22 15.28 -14.27
C SER A 538 -16.25 15.96 -13.35
N LEU A 539 -17.30 16.52 -13.96
CA LEU A 539 -18.38 17.21 -13.25
C LEU A 539 -19.61 16.31 -13.10
N ILE A 540 -20.28 16.41 -11.95
CA ILE A 540 -21.53 15.70 -11.61
C ILE A 540 -22.59 15.83 -12.73
N SER A 541 -22.74 17.00 -13.33
CA SER A 541 -23.76 17.30 -14.34
C SER A 541 -23.53 16.62 -15.71
N LEU A 542 -22.31 16.18 -16.00
CA LEU A 542 -21.94 15.65 -17.32
C LEU A 542 -22.08 14.12 -17.43
N ASN A 543 -22.10 13.39 -16.30
CA ASN A 543 -22.05 11.93 -16.29
C ASN A 543 -23.39 11.19 -16.40
N ARG A 544 -24.55 11.86 -16.42
CA ARG A 544 -25.85 11.16 -16.59
C ARG A 544 -26.45 11.21 -18.01
N ARG A 545 -25.85 11.92 -18.99
CA ARG A 545 -26.42 11.98 -20.37
C ARG A 545 -25.45 12.03 -21.56
N HIS A 546 -24.14 12.14 -21.39
CA HIS A 546 -23.22 12.38 -22.53
C HIS A 546 -22.17 11.28 -22.78
N SER A 547 -22.58 10.01 -22.85
CA SER A 547 -21.68 8.94 -23.34
C SER A 547 -21.40 8.99 -24.86
N LEU A 548 -21.86 10.02 -25.59
CA LEU A 548 -21.72 10.10 -27.06
C LEU A 548 -21.41 11.50 -27.64
N MET A 549 -20.99 12.50 -26.86
CA MET A 549 -20.52 13.77 -27.46
C MET A 549 -19.14 14.16 -26.96
N ARG A 550 -18.20 14.25 -27.91
CA ARG A 550 -16.84 14.79 -27.73
C ARG A 550 -16.87 16.11 -26.97
N GLN A 551 -15.90 16.26 -26.07
CA GLN A 551 -15.59 17.40 -25.20
C GLN A 551 -15.43 18.78 -25.89
N ALA A 552 -15.55 18.86 -27.22
CA ALA A 552 -15.53 20.12 -27.94
C ALA A 552 -16.95 20.70 -27.99
N SER A 553 -17.14 21.88 -27.39
CA SER A 553 -18.34 22.73 -27.39
C SER A 553 -19.49 22.38 -26.43
N LEU A 554 -19.27 22.58 -25.13
CA LEU A 554 -20.35 23.07 -24.26
C LEU A 554 -20.73 24.50 -24.70
N ASP A 555 -21.99 24.73 -25.02
CA ASP A 555 -22.50 26.04 -25.48
C ASP A 555 -22.38 27.08 -24.36
N LEU A 556 -22.30 28.37 -24.71
CA LEU A 556 -22.23 29.49 -23.75
C LEU A 556 -23.39 29.47 -22.74
N ALA A 557 -24.56 29.00 -23.17
CA ALA A 557 -25.74 28.83 -22.32
C ALA A 557 -25.56 27.71 -21.27
N GLU A 558 -24.92 26.59 -21.64
CA GLU A 558 -24.65 25.47 -20.73
C GLU A 558 -23.56 25.81 -19.71
N ARG A 559 -22.55 26.59 -20.13
CA ARG A 559 -21.51 27.13 -19.23
C ARG A 559 -22.10 28.05 -18.16
N ALA A 560 -23.08 28.88 -18.53
CA ALA A 560 -23.78 29.75 -17.59
C ALA A 560 -24.70 29.00 -16.62
N GLN A 561 -25.16 27.79 -16.97
CA GLN A 561 -26.06 26.96 -16.17
C GLN A 561 -25.36 25.99 -15.20
N CYS A 562 -24.02 25.96 -15.15
CA CYS A 562 -23.29 25.08 -14.24
C CYS A 562 -23.34 25.62 -12.80
N THR A 563 -24.51 25.58 -12.17
CA THR A 563 -24.75 25.94 -10.77
C THR A 563 -24.74 24.71 -9.87
N ILE A 564 -24.32 24.87 -8.62
CA ILE A 564 -24.32 23.79 -7.64
C ILE A 564 -25.61 23.92 -6.83
N SER A 565 -26.57 23.05 -7.12
CA SER A 565 -27.88 23.03 -6.46
C SER A 565 -28.29 21.58 -6.14
N PRO A 566 -27.57 20.90 -5.22
CA PRO A 566 -27.88 19.52 -4.86
C PRO A 566 -29.24 19.42 -4.16
N THR A 567 -29.97 18.35 -4.45
CA THR A 567 -31.31 18.12 -3.90
C THR A 567 -31.40 16.73 -3.27
N VAL A 568 -32.40 16.52 -2.42
CA VAL A 568 -32.81 15.19 -1.96
C VAL A 568 -33.62 14.55 -3.08
N GLU A 569 -33.18 13.39 -3.58
CA GLU A 569 -33.72 12.71 -4.77
C GLU A 569 -34.55 11.47 -4.41
N GLY A 570 -34.67 11.14 -3.12
CA GLY A 570 -35.31 9.90 -2.66
C GLY A 570 -34.48 8.68 -3.05
N ARG A 571 -33.16 8.75 -2.86
CA ARG A 571 -32.23 7.64 -2.94
C ARG A 571 -32.34 6.71 -1.74
N ILE A 572 -32.71 7.24 -0.58
CA ILE A 572 -32.96 6.46 0.63
C ILE A 572 -34.40 6.71 1.07
N PHE A 573 -35.22 5.67 1.11
CA PHE A 573 -36.64 5.79 1.45
C PHE A 573 -37.12 4.68 2.38
N HIS A 574 -38.23 4.94 3.07
CA HIS A 574 -38.90 3.91 3.85
C HIS A 574 -39.86 3.12 2.98
N LEU A 575 -39.85 1.80 3.12
CA LEU A 575 -40.79 0.92 2.43
C LEU A 575 -42.24 1.27 2.81
N THR A 576 -43.13 1.18 1.84
CA THR A 576 -44.59 1.28 2.03
C THR A 576 -45.11 0.13 2.88
N GLN A 577 -46.32 0.26 3.42
CA GLN A 577 -46.92 -0.83 4.21
C GLN A 577 -47.03 -2.13 3.42
N GLU A 578 -47.39 -2.05 2.13
CA GLU A 578 -47.50 -3.22 1.24
C GLU A 578 -46.14 -3.90 1.02
N GLU A 579 -45.10 -3.13 0.69
CA GLU A 579 -43.74 -3.65 0.50
C GLU A 579 -43.19 -4.33 1.77
N ARG A 580 -43.51 -3.79 2.96
CA ARG A 580 -43.10 -4.39 4.23
C ARG A 580 -43.69 -5.78 4.46
N HIS A 581 -44.90 -6.06 3.98
CA HIS A 581 -45.51 -7.39 4.13
C HIS A 581 -44.79 -8.45 3.31
N HIS A 582 -44.12 -8.07 2.21
CA HIS A 582 -43.42 -8.98 1.32
C HIS A 582 -41.90 -9.01 1.56
N LEU A 583 -41.39 -8.26 2.53
CA LEU A 583 -39.96 -8.04 2.74
C LEU A 583 -39.20 -9.37 2.96
N THR A 584 -39.67 -10.20 3.89
CA THR A 584 -39.00 -11.48 4.22
C THR A 584 -39.02 -12.46 3.05
N ASP A 585 -40.14 -12.55 2.33
CA ASP A 585 -40.27 -13.42 1.16
C ASP A 585 -39.32 -12.96 0.05
N ARG A 586 -39.24 -11.65 -0.18
CA ARG A 586 -38.34 -11.04 -1.19
C ARG A 586 -36.87 -11.22 -0.84
N GLN A 587 -36.49 -11.06 0.42
CA GLN A 587 -35.13 -11.36 0.88
C GLN A 587 -34.77 -12.83 0.67
N SER A 588 -35.69 -13.74 1.01
CA SER A 588 -35.49 -15.18 0.81
C SER A 588 -35.35 -15.53 -0.67
N GLN A 589 -36.21 -14.95 -1.53
CA GLN A 589 -36.14 -15.14 -2.97
C GLN A 589 -34.83 -14.62 -3.56
N PHE A 590 -34.36 -13.44 -3.12
CA PHE A 590 -33.11 -12.87 -3.62
C PHE A 590 -31.89 -13.75 -3.29
N ILE A 591 -31.90 -14.40 -2.12
CA ILE A 591 -30.87 -15.38 -1.74
C ILE A 591 -30.99 -16.65 -2.59
N LEU A 592 -32.20 -17.11 -2.90
CA LEU A 592 -32.41 -18.26 -3.78
C LEU A 592 -31.94 -17.97 -5.21
N ASP A 593 -32.30 -16.79 -5.75
CA ASP A 593 -31.86 -16.33 -7.08
C ASP A 593 -30.33 -16.32 -7.15
N TYR A 594 -29.64 -15.84 -6.11
CA TYR A 594 -28.17 -15.87 -6.04
C TYR A 594 -27.60 -17.29 -6.09
N LYS A 595 -28.22 -18.24 -5.36
CA LYS A 595 -27.79 -19.64 -5.35
C LYS A 595 -28.00 -20.28 -6.72
N GLU A 596 -29.13 -20.04 -7.36
CA GLU A 596 -29.42 -20.53 -8.71
C GLU A 596 -28.45 -19.94 -9.74
N GLU A 597 -28.17 -18.62 -9.67
CA GLU A 597 -27.19 -17.95 -10.55
C GLU A 597 -25.77 -18.56 -10.41
N LEU A 598 -25.35 -18.88 -9.18
CA LEU A 598 -24.08 -19.56 -8.92
C LEU A 598 -24.05 -20.99 -9.46
N GLU A 599 -25.12 -21.76 -9.27
CA GLU A 599 -25.24 -23.13 -9.79
C GLU A 599 -25.19 -23.16 -11.33
N ILE A 600 -25.82 -22.18 -12.01
CA ILE A 600 -25.75 -22.04 -13.46
C ILE A 600 -24.32 -21.73 -13.92
N GLN A 601 -23.59 -20.85 -13.21
CA GLN A 601 -22.18 -20.54 -13.53
C GLN A 601 -21.25 -21.75 -13.35
N LEU A 602 -21.65 -22.74 -12.53
CA LEU A 602 -20.94 -24.01 -12.34
C LEU A 602 -21.31 -25.08 -13.40
N THR A 603 -22.12 -24.77 -14.41
CA THR A 603 -22.48 -25.68 -15.51
C THR A 603 -21.89 -25.22 -16.84
N ASP A 604 -21.42 -26.13 -17.70
CA ASP A 604 -20.78 -25.78 -18.99
C ASP A 604 -21.80 -25.43 -20.10
N ASN A 605 -21.31 -24.89 -21.23
CA ASN A 605 -22.11 -24.46 -22.39
C ASN A 605 -23.00 -25.56 -23.04
N ASN A 606 -22.89 -26.82 -22.61
CA ASN A 606 -23.72 -27.93 -23.07
C ASN A 606 -24.73 -28.41 -22.01
N ASN A 607 -24.98 -27.61 -20.96
CA ASN A 607 -25.84 -27.98 -19.83
C ASN A 607 -25.31 -29.21 -19.07
N THR A 608 -23.99 -29.43 -19.11
CA THR A 608 -23.32 -30.48 -18.35
C THR A 608 -22.87 -29.91 -17.01
N PRO A 609 -23.23 -30.50 -15.86
CA PRO A 609 -22.67 -30.11 -14.57
C PRO A 609 -21.15 -30.24 -14.64
N LEU A 610 -20.38 -29.20 -14.27
CA LEU A 610 -18.94 -29.37 -14.08
C LEU A 610 -18.76 -30.27 -12.86
N HIS A 611 -18.62 -31.57 -13.10
CA HIS A 611 -18.23 -32.53 -12.09
C HIS A 611 -16.78 -32.26 -11.68
N TYR A 612 -16.60 -31.36 -10.72
CA TYR A 612 -15.58 -31.62 -9.71
C TYR A 612 -16.13 -32.72 -8.80
N ALA A 613 -15.33 -33.77 -8.62
CA ALA A 613 -15.72 -34.94 -7.84
C ALA A 613 -15.97 -34.52 -6.37
N ALA A 614 -17.24 -34.26 -6.04
CA ALA A 614 -17.70 -34.08 -4.68
C ALA A 614 -17.52 -35.40 -3.92
N LYS A 615 -16.65 -35.41 -2.91
CA LYS A 615 -16.80 -36.38 -1.81
C LYS A 615 -18.05 -35.98 -1.02
N SER A 616 -18.91 -36.97 -0.83
CA SER A 616 -20.27 -36.89 -0.29
C SER A 616 -20.42 -36.06 0.99
N TYR A 617 -21.29 -35.03 0.93
CA TYR A 617 -21.97 -34.47 2.09
C TYR A 617 -23.19 -35.33 2.46
N PRO A 618 -23.40 -35.68 3.74
CA PRO A 618 -24.72 -36.06 4.21
C PRO A 618 -25.55 -34.83 4.59
N HIS A 619 -26.80 -34.83 4.11
CA HIS A 619 -27.87 -33.86 4.33
C HIS A 619 -28.21 -33.61 5.81
N THR A 620 -28.46 -32.35 6.20
CA THR A 620 -29.80 -31.76 6.48
C THR A 620 -29.64 -30.31 6.97
N LEU A 621 -29.87 -29.33 6.09
CA LEU A 621 -30.14 -27.94 6.48
C LEU A 621 -31.65 -27.75 6.53
N THR A 622 -32.24 -28.10 7.66
CA THR A 622 -33.55 -27.60 8.09
C THR A 622 -33.36 -27.09 9.50
N THR A 623 -33.06 -25.80 9.65
CA THR A 623 -33.38 -25.08 10.88
C THR A 623 -34.61 -24.21 10.62
N PRO A 624 -35.59 -24.18 11.53
CA PRO A 624 -36.92 -23.67 11.24
C PRO A 624 -36.99 -22.15 11.35
N ILE A 625 -37.99 -21.57 10.67
CA ILE A 625 -38.57 -20.25 10.93
C ILE A 625 -38.87 -20.13 12.43
N PRO A 626 -38.54 -19.02 13.13
CA PRO A 626 -38.83 -18.90 14.55
C PRO A 626 -40.35 -18.90 14.78
N GLU A 627 -40.86 -19.86 15.55
CA GLU A 627 -42.23 -19.85 16.04
C GLU A 627 -42.43 -18.70 17.04
N VAL A 628 -43.48 -17.92 16.80
CA VAL A 628 -44.07 -16.99 17.77
C VAL A 628 -44.66 -17.80 18.91
N VAL A 629 -43.99 -17.84 20.07
CA VAL A 629 -44.60 -18.34 21.31
C VAL A 629 -45.16 -17.15 22.10
N VAL A 630 -46.47 -17.01 22.04
CA VAL A 630 -47.27 -16.33 23.05
C VAL A 630 -47.46 -17.32 24.20
N SER A 631 -47.01 -16.99 25.42
CA SER A 631 -47.61 -17.58 26.63
C SER A 631 -47.58 -16.61 27.79
N SER A 632 -48.79 -16.34 28.28
CA SER A 632 -49.18 -15.64 29.50
C SER A 632 -48.93 -16.45 30.77
N ASP A 633 -48.85 -15.71 31.89
CA ASP A 633 -48.97 -16.11 33.30
C ASP A 633 -47.72 -16.71 33.97
N MET A 634 -47.32 -16.41 35.21
CA MET A 634 -47.64 -15.38 36.22
C MET A 634 -46.74 -15.69 37.45
N PHE A 635 -46.46 -14.67 38.28
CA PHE A 635 -46.02 -14.69 39.69
C PHE A 635 -44.52 -14.84 40.10
N SER A 636 -43.96 -13.66 40.44
CA SER A 636 -43.43 -13.22 41.76
C SER A 636 -41.94 -13.22 42.12
N GLY A 637 -41.52 -12.04 42.58
CA GLY A 637 -40.50 -11.79 43.64
C GLY A 637 -39.12 -11.45 43.09
N SER A 638 -38.57 -10.21 43.09
CA SER A 638 -38.41 -9.12 44.08
C SER A 638 -36.93 -8.94 44.43
N HIS A 639 -36.42 -7.71 44.24
CA HIS A 639 -35.21 -7.07 44.83
C HIS A 639 -33.84 -7.66 44.43
N GLY A 640 -32.74 -6.92 44.26
CA GLY A 640 -32.34 -5.51 44.42
C GLY A 640 -30.85 -5.45 43.97
N ASN A 641 -30.41 -4.38 43.30
CA ASN A 641 -29.52 -3.33 43.83
C ASN A 641 -28.01 -3.63 43.81
N GLU A 642 -27.25 -2.58 43.44
CA GLU A 642 -25.81 -2.30 43.69
C GLU A 642 -24.79 -3.03 42.79
N ASP A 643 -23.67 -2.45 42.35
CA ASP A 643 -23.11 -1.08 42.29
C ASP A 643 -21.84 -1.17 41.41
N ASP A 644 -21.53 -0.07 40.72
CA ASP A 644 -20.24 0.58 40.47
C ASP A 644 -18.94 -0.11 39.95
N ASP A 645 -18.21 0.74 39.23
CA ASP A 645 -16.76 0.87 39.01
C ASP A 645 -16.07 0.30 37.74
N ASP A 646 -15.65 1.28 36.92
CA ASP A 646 -14.31 1.53 36.38
C ASP A 646 -13.50 0.38 35.73
N ASP A 647 -13.14 0.53 34.46
CA ASP A 647 -11.79 1.01 34.12
C ASP A 647 -11.56 1.18 32.61
N ILE A 648 -10.89 2.28 32.29
CA ILE A 648 -10.37 2.65 30.99
C ILE A 648 -9.10 1.82 30.74
N ALA A 649 -9.11 0.94 29.74
CA ALA A 649 -7.90 0.32 29.21
C ALA A 649 -7.68 0.71 27.74
N SER A 650 -6.49 1.21 27.48
CA SER A 650 -5.96 1.67 26.18
C SER A 650 -5.81 0.54 25.15
N PRO A 651 -5.84 0.86 23.84
CA PRO A 651 -5.75 -0.13 22.78
C PRO A 651 -4.27 -0.52 22.57
N SER A 652 -3.93 -1.77 22.87
CA SER A 652 -2.69 -2.37 22.38
C SER A 652 -2.98 -3.07 21.06
N SER A 653 -2.19 -2.69 20.06
CA SER A 653 -2.12 -3.27 18.73
C SER A 653 -1.87 -4.79 18.79
N SER A 654 -2.72 -5.58 18.15
CA SER A 654 -2.26 -6.69 17.32
C SER A 654 -3.36 -7.15 16.34
N PHE A 655 -2.92 -7.29 15.10
CA PHE A 655 -3.48 -8.03 13.96
C PHE A 655 -4.63 -9.00 14.29
N VAL A 656 -5.87 -8.65 13.93
CA VAL A 656 -6.99 -9.61 13.87
C VAL A 656 -7.20 -9.97 12.41
N ALA A 657 -6.54 -11.05 11.98
CA ALA A 657 -6.99 -11.82 10.83
C ALA A 657 -8.36 -12.41 11.20
N ILE A 658 -9.41 -12.02 10.48
CA ILE A 658 -10.74 -12.62 10.63
C ILE A 658 -10.69 -13.94 9.89
N TYR A 659 -10.65 -15.04 10.64
CA TYR A 659 -10.99 -16.37 10.16
C TYR A 659 -12.49 -16.58 10.35
N ASP A 660 -13.12 -17.33 9.47
CA ASP A 660 -14.52 -17.74 9.65
C ASP A 660 -14.60 -18.61 10.93
N ASP A 661 -15.40 -18.21 11.92
CA ASP A 661 -15.50 -18.90 13.21
C ASP A 661 -15.95 -20.37 13.04
N ASP A 662 -16.70 -20.65 11.97
CA ASP A 662 -17.09 -22.02 11.62
C ASP A 662 -15.92 -22.84 11.04
N GLU A 663 -14.99 -22.25 10.29
CA GLU A 663 -13.79 -22.94 9.80
C GLU A 663 -12.76 -23.18 10.90
N MET A 664 -12.59 -22.20 11.80
CA MET A 664 -11.78 -22.38 13.02
C MET A 664 -12.38 -23.48 13.91
N ARG A 665 -13.70 -23.48 14.13
CA ARG A 665 -14.35 -24.54 14.89
C ARG A 665 -14.24 -25.90 14.20
N CYS A 666 -14.34 -25.96 12.87
CA CYS A 666 -14.11 -27.18 12.08
C CYS A 666 -12.67 -27.70 12.24
N MET A 667 -11.66 -26.82 12.15
CA MET A 667 -10.26 -27.20 12.35
C MET A 667 -10.04 -27.77 13.76
N TRP A 668 -10.50 -27.10 14.81
CA TRP A 668 -10.29 -27.57 16.19
C TRP A 668 -11.06 -28.86 16.47
N THR A 669 -12.24 -29.03 15.87
CA THR A 669 -13.00 -30.29 15.93
C THR A 669 -12.24 -31.42 15.20
N ALA A 670 -11.65 -31.15 14.03
CA ALA A 670 -10.86 -32.14 13.29
C ALA A 670 -9.60 -32.56 14.07
N VAL A 671 -8.93 -31.60 14.73
CA VAL A 671 -7.79 -31.89 15.62
C VAL A 671 -8.22 -32.78 16.79
N GLN A 672 -9.35 -32.48 17.45
CA GLN A 672 -9.88 -33.30 18.55
C GLN A 672 -10.24 -34.73 18.11
N GLN A 673 -10.66 -34.91 16.85
CA GLN A 673 -11.04 -36.20 16.28
C GLN A 673 -9.85 -36.96 15.65
N ASP A 674 -8.64 -36.42 15.72
CA ASP A 674 -7.44 -36.95 15.06
C ASP A 674 -7.62 -37.13 13.53
N ASP A 675 -8.39 -36.25 12.90
CA ASP A 675 -8.62 -36.26 11.44
C ASP A 675 -7.52 -35.46 10.72
N VAL A 676 -6.40 -36.13 10.46
CA VAL A 676 -5.26 -35.55 9.74
C VAL A 676 -5.61 -35.10 8.32
N THR A 677 -6.61 -35.70 7.67
CA THR A 677 -6.95 -35.38 6.28
C THR A 677 -7.65 -34.03 6.20
N GLU A 678 -8.57 -33.76 7.14
CA GLU A 678 -9.26 -32.48 7.21
C GLU A 678 -8.33 -31.35 7.68
N VAL A 679 -7.45 -31.63 8.66
CA VAL A 679 -6.41 -30.67 9.09
C VAL A 679 -5.45 -30.34 7.94
N GLN A 680 -5.04 -31.33 7.15
CA GLN A 680 -4.21 -31.14 5.95
C GLN A 680 -4.90 -30.28 4.90
N ARG A 681 -6.17 -30.57 4.60
CA ARG A 681 -6.96 -29.82 3.63
C ARG A 681 -7.07 -28.35 4.02
N LEU A 682 -7.49 -28.08 5.26
CA LEU A 682 -7.65 -26.73 5.80
C LEU A 682 -6.30 -25.97 5.87
N HIS A 683 -5.19 -26.67 6.09
CA HIS A 683 -3.85 -26.05 6.05
C HIS A 683 -3.38 -25.71 4.63
N GLN A 684 -3.55 -26.62 3.66
CA GLN A 684 -3.06 -26.46 2.29
C GLN A 684 -3.83 -25.40 1.49
N GLU A 685 -5.11 -25.24 1.76
CA GLU A 685 -5.96 -24.24 1.11
C GLU A 685 -5.82 -22.83 1.73
N GLN A 686 -4.91 -22.66 2.70
CA GLN A 686 -4.60 -21.41 3.43
C GLN A 686 -5.80 -20.79 4.18
N TYR A 687 -6.86 -21.55 4.43
CA TYR A 687 -8.03 -21.09 5.18
C TYR A 687 -7.72 -20.83 6.65
N VAL A 688 -6.77 -21.57 7.26
CA VAL A 688 -6.43 -21.45 8.67
C VAL A 688 -4.93 -21.36 8.88
N ASN A 689 -4.47 -20.34 9.60
CA ASN A 689 -3.08 -20.26 10.06
C ASN A 689 -2.90 -21.13 11.31
N LEU A 690 -2.17 -22.25 11.18
CA LEU A 690 -1.90 -23.20 12.27
C LEU A 690 -1.08 -22.61 13.44
N SER A 691 -0.41 -21.47 13.23
CA SER A 691 0.28 -20.74 14.31
C SER A 691 -0.68 -19.90 15.18
N PHE A 692 -1.94 -19.77 14.77
CA PHE A 692 -2.97 -19.06 15.53
C PHE A 692 -3.44 -19.88 16.74
N MET A 693 -3.74 -19.20 17.84
CA MET A 693 -4.31 -19.81 19.03
C MET A 693 -5.81 -19.53 19.11
N TYR A 694 -6.63 -20.56 18.91
CA TYR A 694 -8.07 -20.49 19.13
C TYR A 694 -8.36 -20.76 20.62
N GLU A 695 -9.23 -19.95 21.22
CA GLU A 695 -9.48 -19.96 22.67
C GLU A 695 -8.19 -19.96 23.51
N GLN A 696 -7.14 -19.26 23.04
CA GLN A 696 -5.84 -19.14 23.71
C GLN A 696 -5.01 -20.43 23.78
N THR A 697 -5.33 -21.45 22.97
CA THR A 697 -4.60 -22.71 22.85
C THR A 697 -4.21 -22.98 21.40
N SER A 698 -3.03 -23.56 21.16
CA SER A 698 -2.62 -23.95 19.80
C SER A 698 -3.22 -25.30 19.41
N ALA A 699 -3.30 -25.59 18.11
CA ALA A 699 -3.73 -26.90 17.62
C ALA A 699 -2.91 -28.06 18.22
N LEU A 700 -1.61 -27.82 18.51
CA LEU A 700 -0.75 -28.83 19.14
C LEU A 700 -1.11 -29.09 20.61
N HIS A 701 -1.61 -28.09 21.34
CA HIS A 701 -2.13 -28.30 22.71
C HIS A 701 -3.41 -29.14 22.68
N VAL A 702 -4.31 -28.85 21.74
CA VAL A 702 -5.57 -29.58 21.60
C VAL A 702 -5.31 -31.03 21.17
N ALA A 703 -4.36 -31.24 20.25
CA ALA A 703 -3.91 -32.57 19.87
C ALA A 703 -3.32 -33.34 21.06
N ALA A 704 -2.47 -32.68 21.87
CA ALA A 704 -1.90 -33.29 23.06
C ALA A 704 -2.96 -33.61 24.13
N GLU A 705 -3.98 -32.77 24.25
CA GLU A 705 -5.08 -32.95 25.19
C GLU A 705 -5.96 -34.17 24.85
N HIS A 706 -6.20 -34.39 23.55
CA HIS A 706 -7.09 -35.43 23.03
C HIS A 706 -6.38 -36.69 22.53
N ASP A 707 -5.06 -36.78 22.72
CA ASP A 707 -4.20 -37.89 22.26
C ASP A 707 -4.27 -38.11 20.73
N ALA A 708 -4.37 -37.01 19.96
CA ALA A 708 -4.48 -37.03 18.50
C ALA A 708 -3.10 -37.17 17.83
N LEU A 709 -2.54 -38.39 17.86
CA LEU A 709 -1.17 -38.69 17.44
C LEU A 709 -0.91 -38.41 15.96
N ARG A 710 -1.85 -38.72 15.06
CA ARG A 710 -1.65 -38.55 13.60
C ARG A 710 -1.66 -37.07 13.22
N VAL A 711 -2.53 -36.29 13.86
CA VAL A 711 -2.55 -34.83 13.69
C VAL A 711 -1.28 -34.22 14.28
N ALA A 712 -0.87 -34.60 15.49
CA ALA A 712 0.35 -34.07 16.11
C ALA A 712 1.60 -34.36 15.27
N GLU A 713 1.73 -35.56 14.69
CA GLU A 713 2.83 -35.92 13.81
C GLU A 713 2.88 -35.02 12.57
N TYR A 714 1.74 -34.78 11.93
CA TYR A 714 1.65 -33.86 10.80
C TYR A 714 2.01 -32.42 11.19
N LEU A 715 1.51 -31.92 12.32
CA LEU A 715 1.77 -30.56 12.78
C LEU A 715 3.26 -30.32 13.06
N LEU A 716 3.97 -31.31 13.59
CA LEU A 716 5.39 -31.22 13.93
C LEU A 716 6.30 -31.41 12.71
N GLN A 717 6.03 -32.42 11.87
CA GLN A 717 6.93 -32.80 10.78
C GLN A 717 6.67 -32.01 9.49
N GLU A 718 5.41 -31.85 9.10
CA GLU A 718 5.04 -31.24 7.83
C GLU A 718 4.72 -29.74 7.98
N ALA A 719 3.91 -29.37 8.98
CA ALA A 719 3.60 -27.97 9.26
C ALA A 719 4.70 -27.23 10.06
N LYS A 720 5.72 -27.96 10.53
CA LYS A 720 6.90 -27.43 11.26
C LYS A 720 6.54 -26.54 12.46
N MET A 721 5.51 -26.90 13.21
CA MET A 721 5.13 -26.17 14.42
C MET A 721 6.19 -26.31 15.52
N ASP A 722 6.36 -25.26 16.31
CA ASP A 722 7.22 -25.28 17.49
C ASP A 722 6.65 -26.24 18.56
N PRO A 723 7.35 -27.33 18.93
CA PRO A 723 6.90 -28.27 19.95
C PRO A 723 6.81 -27.65 21.36
N ASP A 724 7.49 -26.53 21.60
CA ASP A 724 7.52 -25.80 22.88
C ASP A 724 6.62 -24.56 22.88
N VAL A 725 5.69 -24.46 21.92
CA VAL A 725 4.67 -23.41 21.89
C VAL A 725 3.94 -23.33 23.24
N ARG A 726 3.75 -22.12 23.78
CA ARG A 726 3.15 -21.92 25.10
C ARG A 726 1.71 -21.43 24.99
N ASP A 727 0.76 -22.08 25.64
CA ASP A 727 -0.62 -21.58 25.70
C ASP A 727 -0.69 -20.17 26.34
N ALA A 728 -1.77 -19.43 26.10
CA ALA A 728 -1.88 -18.08 26.67
C ALA A 728 -2.31 -18.07 28.14
N LYS A 729 -3.01 -19.12 28.59
CA LYS A 729 -3.68 -19.19 29.90
C LYS A 729 -2.75 -19.54 31.06
N CYS A 730 -1.90 -20.55 30.89
CA CYS A 730 -1.04 -21.09 31.96
C CYS A 730 0.44 -21.16 31.55
N LYS A 731 0.77 -20.78 30.30
CA LYS A 731 2.08 -20.95 29.68
C LYS A 731 2.53 -22.42 29.66
N ASN A 732 1.60 -23.37 29.61
CA ASN A 732 1.94 -24.78 29.46
C ASN A 732 2.47 -25.04 28.05
N THR A 733 3.32 -26.05 27.89
CA THR A 733 3.67 -26.62 26.58
C THR A 733 2.78 -27.82 26.26
N PRO A 734 2.67 -28.25 25.00
CA PRO A 734 1.97 -29.48 24.62
C PRO A 734 2.46 -30.71 25.41
N LEU A 735 3.77 -30.78 25.72
CA LEU A 735 4.33 -31.86 26.52
C LEU A 735 3.83 -31.84 27.96
N MET A 736 3.64 -30.66 28.56
CA MET A 736 3.00 -30.55 29.88
C MET A 736 1.53 -30.98 29.83
N VAL A 737 0.80 -30.64 28.76
CA VAL A 737 -0.60 -31.07 28.58
C VAL A 737 -0.67 -32.60 28.47
N ALA A 738 0.20 -33.22 27.66
CA ALA A 738 0.29 -34.68 27.55
C ALA A 738 0.65 -35.33 28.90
N ALA A 739 1.57 -34.73 29.67
CA ALA A 739 1.93 -35.20 31.02
C ALA A 739 0.75 -35.12 32.01
N ILE A 740 0.00 -34.01 32.00
CA ILE A 740 -1.18 -33.82 32.86
C ILE A 740 -2.27 -34.85 32.54
N LYS A 741 -2.47 -35.17 31.26
CA LYS A 741 -3.46 -36.16 30.81
C LYS A 741 -2.98 -37.61 30.96
N GLY A 742 -1.69 -37.83 31.12
CA GLY A 742 -1.10 -39.17 31.23
C GLY A 742 -0.91 -39.88 29.88
N ASN A 743 -0.84 -39.13 28.77
CA ASN A 743 -0.75 -39.66 27.41
C ASN A 743 0.70 -40.01 27.06
N LEU A 744 1.07 -41.29 27.24
CA LEU A 744 2.46 -41.76 27.07
C LEU A 744 2.96 -41.64 25.62
N GLU A 745 2.17 -42.10 24.65
CA GLU A 745 2.56 -42.13 23.23
C GLU A 745 2.70 -40.71 22.66
N MET A 746 1.82 -39.78 23.08
CA MET A 746 1.93 -38.37 22.71
C MET A 746 3.18 -37.70 23.31
N ALA A 747 3.52 -38.03 24.56
CA ALA A 747 4.74 -37.52 25.18
C ALA A 747 6.00 -38.04 24.47
N GLU A 748 6.03 -39.31 24.05
CA GLU A 748 7.12 -39.86 23.23
C GLU A 748 7.24 -39.14 21.89
N LEU A 749 6.13 -38.89 21.20
CA LEU A 749 6.10 -38.19 19.92
C LEU A 749 6.64 -36.76 20.02
N LEU A 750 6.22 -36.01 21.06
CA LEU A 750 6.68 -34.65 21.29
C LEU A 750 8.18 -34.59 21.61
N ILE A 751 8.67 -35.51 22.46
CA ILE A 751 10.10 -35.61 22.79
C ILE A 751 10.93 -35.99 21.56
N HIS A 752 10.43 -36.93 20.74
CA HIS A 752 11.10 -37.31 19.49
C HIS A 752 11.23 -36.13 18.52
N ASN A 753 10.30 -35.19 18.56
CA ASN A 753 10.33 -33.93 17.80
C ASN A 753 10.97 -32.76 18.56
N SER A 754 11.87 -33.05 19.52
CA SER A 754 12.68 -32.06 20.25
C SER A 754 11.93 -31.13 21.23
N ALA A 755 10.79 -31.57 21.80
CA ALA A 755 10.15 -30.85 22.90
C ALA A 755 11.03 -30.79 24.16
N SER A 756 11.14 -29.62 24.79
CA SER A 756 11.99 -29.40 25.96
C SER A 756 11.38 -29.99 27.25
N LEU A 757 12.19 -30.75 27.98
CA LEU A 757 11.86 -31.29 29.30
C LEU A 757 12.04 -30.27 30.44
N ASP A 758 12.68 -29.14 30.17
CA ASP A 758 13.08 -28.15 31.18
C ASP A 758 12.27 -26.85 31.10
N THR A 759 11.42 -26.71 30.09
CA THR A 759 10.53 -25.55 29.98
C THR A 759 9.60 -25.50 31.19
N VAL A 760 9.38 -24.31 31.76
CA VAL A 760 8.48 -24.10 32.90
C VAL A 760 7.27 -23.26 32.51
N ASN A 761 6.12 -23.61 33.09
CA ASN A 761 4.87 -22.88 32.93
C ASN A 761 4.80 -21.66 33.88
N GLN A 762 3.65 -20.98 33.92
CA GLN A 762 3.44 -19.80 34.77
C GLN A 762 3.54 -20.10 36.28
N GLU A 763 3.31 -21.35 36.69
CA GLU A 763 3.49 -21.81 38.08
C GLU A 763 4.94 -22.24 38.37
N GLY A 764 5.84 -22.14 37.40
CA GLY A 764 7.24 -22.55 37.53
C GLY A 764 7.45 -24.06 37.45
N LYS A 765 6.45 -24.84 37.02
CA LYS A 765 6.52 -26.30 36.92
C LYS A 765 6.99 -26.74 35.54
N CYS A 766 7.90 -27.71 35.49
CA CYS A 766 8.31 -28.40 34.27
C CYS A 766 7.45 -29.65 33.98
N PRO A 767 7.50 -30.26 32.78
CA PRO A 767 6.64 -31.39 32.41
C PRO A 767 6.58 -32.54 33.42
N LYS A 768 7.70 -32.90 34.06
CA LYS A 768 7.74 -33.96 35.10
C LYS A 768 6.98 -33.57 36.39
N GLU A 769 6.90 -32.29 36.69
CA GLU A 769 6.24 -31.74 37.89
C GLU A 769 4.74 -31.54 37.65
N CYS A 770 4.28 -31.67 36.41
CA CYS A 770 2.88 -31.61 36.01
C CYS A 770 2.20 -32.99 36.02
N LEU A 771 2.89 -34.06 36.43
CA LEU A 771 2.35 -35.42 36.43
C LEU A 771 1.33 -35.63 37.56
N PRO A 772 0.15 -36.21 37.29
CA PRO A 772 -0.82 -36.52 38.34
C PRO A 772 -0.32 -37.64 39.26
N GLU A 773 -0.78 -37.67 40.52
CA GLU A 773 -0.37 -38.69 41.52
C GLU A 773 -0.67 -40.14 41.09
N SER A 774 -1.59 -40.32 40.13
CA SER A 774 -1.99 -41.60 39.54
C SER A 774 -1.26 -41.98 38.24
N CYS A 775 -0.20 -41.25 37.87
CA CYS A 775 0.48 -41.43 36.58
C CYS A 775 1.24 -42.77 36.45
N SER A 776 1.29 -43.31 35.23
CA SER A 776 2.07 -44.52 34.88
C SER A 776 3.56 -44.36 35.20
N SER A 777 4.18 -45.40 35.77
CA SER A 777 5.62 -45.45 36.03
C SER A 777 6.47 -45.31 34.75
N GLN A 778 5.90 -45.62 33.58
CA GLN A 778 6.58 -45.49 32.29
C GLN A 778 6.73 -44.02 31.87
N LEU A 779 5.67 -43.21 32.01
CA LEU A 779 5.69 -41.77 31.68
C LEU A 779 6.59 -40.98 32.64
N MET A 780 6.59 -41.35 33.93
CA MET A 780 7.56 -40.85 34.90
C MET A 780 9.01 -41.13 34.46
N SER A 781 9.30 -42.35 33.98
CA SER A 781 10.64 -42.67 33.49
C SER A 781 11.00 -41.89 32.23
N LEU A 782 10.07 -41.74 31.29
CA LEU A 782 10.28 -41.04 30.03
C LEU A 782 10.71 -39.58 30.27
N LEU A 783 10.00 -38.89 31.17
CA LEU A 783 10.26 -37.49 31.51
C LEU A 783 11.46 -37.29 32.47
N THR A 784 12.04 -38.37 33.01
CA THR A 784 13.20 -38.30 33.91
C THR A 784 14.51 -38.72 33.23
N VAL A 785 14.46 -39.52 32.16
CA VAL A 785 15.63 -40.28 31.67
C VAL A 785 16.50 -39.55 30.63
N GLN A 786 16.06 -38.45 30.01
CA GLN A 786 16.86 -37.80 28.95
C GLN A 786 17.64 -36.52 29.33
N GLY A 787 17.54 -36.01 30.56
CA GLY A 787 18.29 -34.83 31.00
C GLY A 787 19.79 -35.05 31.26
N ASN A 788 20.43 -36.09 30.71
CA ASN A 788 21.82 -36.43 31.06
C ASN A 788 22.64 -37.18 29.98
N VAL A 789 22.41 -36.92 28.69
CA VAL A 789 23.29 -37.43 27.62
C VAL A 789 23.45 -36.38 26.50
N GLU A 790 24.72 -36.05 26.24
CA GLU A 790 25.27 -35.31 25.08
C GLU A 790 25.49 -33.79 25.17
N ASP A 791 26.09 -33.40 26.29
CA ASP A 791 27.25 -32.50 26.28
C ASP A 791 28.47 -33.24 25.67
N ASN A 792 28.45 -33.50 24.35
CA ASN A 792 29.61 -33.96 23.58
C ASN A 792 29.35 -34.03 22.06
N GLN A 793 29.40 -32.90 21.35
CA GLN A 793 30.03 -32.78 20.02
C GLN A 793 29.97 -31.34 19.46
N THR A 794 30.75 -30.46 20.09
CA THR A 794 31.49 -29.46 19.31
C THR A 794 32.46 -30.21 18.40
N THR A 795 32.12 -30.37 17.11
CA THR A 795 33.01 -30.42 15.93
C THR A 795 32.40 -31.27 14.80
N ARG A 796 31.88 -30.64 13.74
CA ARG A 796 32.27 -30.88 12.33
C ARG A 796 31.30 -30.23 11.33
N LYS A 797 31.90 -29.42 10.42
CA LYS A 797 31.50 -29.14 9.02
C LYS A 797 30.30 -28.20 8.85
N ASN A 798 30.39 -27.00 8.28
CA ASN A 798 31.16 -26.54 7.12
C ASN A 798 31.17 -27.56 5.96
N GLY A 799 30.25 -27.40 5.01
CA GLY A 799 30.42 -27.99 3.66
C GLY A 799 29.14 -28.28 2.86
N ALA A 800 28.61 -27.23 2.21
CA ALA A 800 28.20 -27.14 0.80
C ALA A 800 27.14 -28.07 0.15
N MET A 801 26.30 -27.38 -0.66
CA MET A 801 25.47 -27.82 -1.81
C MET A 801 24.26 -28.73 -1.47
N LEU A 802 23.03 -28.37 -1.84
CA LEU A 802 22.54 -27.81 -3.11
C LEU A 802 21.66 -26.58 -2.94
#